data_AF-A0AAW8A2S2-F1
#
_entry.id   AF-A0AAW8A2S2-F1
#
_cell.length_a   1.000
_cell.length_b   1.000
_cell.length_c   1.000
_cell.angle_alpha   90.00
_cell.angle_beta   90.00
_cell.angle_gamma   90.00
#
_symmetry.space_group_name_H-M   'P 1'
#
loop_
_entity.id
_entity.type
_entity.pdbx_description
1 polymer ?
#
loop_
_entity_poly.entity_id
_entity_poly.type
_entity_poly.pdbx_seq_one_letter_code
_entity_poly.pdbx_strand_id
1 'polypeptide(L)'
;MSNKPEPIRELECKFDDNGSPSWDSFPSHKNCQVRGGCDLPPHLPGIIILVHGVNSTGEWFSVAEKKLCEGLNKRLGLTGTSYELETNKYLFDDKLDAVPLMSRDLPDVNINKSPVIRFYWGYASSKGNEDRYIIPLANKKGVDYHQLKRENMPYANIMAQGPFFWGGGPFQNGTNNLHSLWSEKGFKERVGGVKVQWFNEDKDRLLTNAPPRKYYAHAAKRLADMVDSIRNKYPKDTVTIISHSQGTMIAMAAVAIAKNAPDALFLLNSPYALDHNDLNGASLPADECISPEGRQNTLSAIIDKVACRKNHLSSLGYEGLCVGQTADKKNWRPDVALVGENGDGLAERDNHGRTYIYFCPHDRVMGSRPLRSIGWQGLPNDSQGQPHPLLKKHQGYLFQRMLARSTPCGETPNPVTPFAKLPDGKPFWDDKGDKYQSSSFTYPDPPEWQTVFINAEMVPEPIEAAKLADFDESRVGAEHDDREIDGWGEINPDKKSKNDNTYDNYINLYPDQDIVTGFKNTGTESEPRMVPVTRKETFEEKDLRLRTYVSQPTDHSTLPMRADFMSKVVAYDLPIGYCDATWDKEFMADLRRKADWTQGEDPYLFTGIPDNVPEPDIISRETVTDKFNKEKYKLPMYRSVNKA
;
A
#
# COMPACT_ATOMS: atom_id res chain seq x y z
N MET A 1 14.92 45.78 14.10
CA MET A 1 15.01 46.22 12.69
C MET A 1 13.86 47.17 12.42
N SER A 2 14.06 48.21 11.61
CA SER A 2 13.03 49.21 11.30
C SER A 2 11.99 48.60 10.36
N ASN A 3 10.72 48.49 10.78
CA ASN A 3 9.57 48.04 9.96
C ASN A 3 9.13 49.08 8.91
N LYS A 4 10.04 49.92 8.40
CA LYS A 4 9.70 50.85 7.32
C LYS A 4 9.69 50.07 6.00
N PRO A 5 8.62 50.17 5.18
CA PRO A 5 8.61 49.57 3.85
C PRO A 5 9.73 50.19 3.02
N GLU A 6 10.71 49.36 2.65
CA GLU A 6 11.79 49.73 1.72
C GLU A 6 11.29 49.55 0.29
N PRO A 7 11.61 50.47 -0.64
CA PRO A 7 11.24 50.31 -2.05
C PRO A 7 11.92 49.08 -2.67
N ILE A 8 11.13 48.27 -3.37
CA ILE A 8 11.60 47.08 -4.11
C ILE A 8 11.50 47.36 -5.62
N ARG A 9 12.54 47.00 -6.36
CA ARG A 9 12.54 46.86 -7.81
C ARG A 9 12.25 45.40 -8.14
N GLU A 10 11.12 45.16 -8.80
CA GLU A 10 10.78 43.84 -9.32
C GLU A 10 11.79 43.42 -10.39
N LEU A 11 12.30 42.20 -10.26
CA LEU A 11 13.25 41.58 -11.17
C LEU A 11 12.51 40.51 -11.98
N GLU A 12 12.84 40.44 -13.26
CA GLU A 12 12.36 39.37 -14.14
C GLU A 12 12.96 38.02 -13.71
N CYS A 13 12.09 37.05 -13.41
CA CYS A 13 12.49 35.66 -13.18
C CYS A 13 12.64 34.95 -14.53
N LYS A 14 13.83 34.39 -14.78
CA LYS A 14 14.13 33.58 -15.96
C LYS A 14 14.38 32.14 -15.55
N PHE A 15 13.91 31.21 -16.36
CA PHE A 15 14.15 29.78 -16.14
C PHE A 15 15.15 29.28 -17.17
N ASP A 16 16.11 28.48 -16.73
CA ASP A 16 16.95 27.70 -17.64
C ASP A 16 16.17 26.51 -18.23
N ASP A 17 16.81 25.77 -19.13
CA ASP A 17 16.21 24.59 -19.77
C ASP A 17 15.80 23.52 -18.72
N ASN A 18 16.50 23.45 -17.59
CA ASN A 18 16.21 22.55 -16.48
C ASN A 18 15.07 23.05 -15.56
N GLY A 19 14.57 24.27 -15.78
CA GLY A 19 13.49 24.87 -14.99
C GLY A 19 13.96 25.54 -13.70
N SER A 20 15.27 25.75 -13.52
CA SER A 20 15.79 26.44 -12.35
C SER A 20 15.61 27.96 -12.50
N PRO A 21 15.00 28.64 -11.51
CA PRO A 21 14.80 30.08 -11.57
C PRO A 21 16.10 30.85 -11.35
N SER A 22 16.28 31.94 -12.08
CA SER A 22 17.41 32.85 -12.01
C SER A 22 16.94 34.30 -12.22
N TRP A 23 17.65 35.25 -11.63
CA TRP A 23 17.33 36.68 -11.77
C TRP A 23 18.62 37.51 -11.69
N ASP A 24 18.64 38.59 -12.46
CA ASP A 24 19.74 39.54 -12.48
C ASP A 24 19.34 40.85 -11.82
N SER A 25 20.20 41.39 -10.97
CA SER A 25 20.02 42.69 -10.34
C SER A 25 21.24 43.58 -10.59
N PHE A 26 21.01 44.88 -10.76
CA PHE A 26 22.08 45.87 -10.92
C PHE A 26 22.04 46.92 -9.80
N PRO A 27 23.21 47.44 -9.35
CA PRO A 27 23.26 48.45 -8.31
C PRO A 27 22.57 49.74 -8.77
N SER A 28 21.92 50.44 -7.84
CA SER A 28 21.39 51.78 -8.09
C SER A 28 22.54 52.78 -8.28
N HIS A 29 22.46 53.62 -9.31
CA HIS A 29 23.43 54.69 -9.59
C HIS A 29 23.50 55.79 -8.51
N LYS A 30 22.53 55.81 -7.59
CA LYS A 30 22.50 56.66 -6.39
C LYS A 30 22.41 55.75 -5.16
N ASN A 31 22.86 56.22 -4.00
CA ASN A 31 22.79 55.51 -2.71
C ASN A 31 21.34 55.33 -2.18
N CYS A 32 20.37 55.19 -3.08
CA CYS A 32 18.99 54.83 -2.83
C CYS A 32 18.98 53.36 -2.40
N GLN A 33 18.55 53.09 -1.17
CA GLN A 33 18.38 51.74 -0.62
C GLN A 33 17.19 51.02 -1.28
N VAL A 34 17.28 50.74 -2.59
CA VAL A 34 16.27 49.99 -3.34
C VAL A 34 16.77 48.56 -3.51
N ARG A 35 16.01 47.58 -2.99
CA ARG A 35 16.35 46.15 -3.15
C ARG A 35 15.77 45.61 -4.45
N GLY A 36 16.44 44.61 -5.03
CA GLY A 36 15.82 43.78 -6.07
C GLY A 36 14.96 42.70 -5.41
N GLY A 37 13.75 42.50 -5.88
CA GLY A 37 12.86 41.41 -5.45
C GLY A 37 12.43 40.59 -6.67
N CYS A 38 12.36 39.28 -6.53
CA CYS A 38 11.95 38.36 -7.59
C CYS A 38 10.93 37.38 -7.01
N ASP A 39 9.77 37.26 -7.66
CA ASP A 39 8.75 36.30 -7.27
C ASP A 39 9.02 34.96 -7.95
N LEU A 40 9.18 33.92 -7.11
CA LEU A 40 9.35 32.55 -7.55
C LEU A 40 7.99 31.88 -7.75
N PRO A 41 7.85 30.94 -8.71
CA PRO A 41 6.61 30.17 -8.83
C PRO A 41 6.39 29.36 -7.54
N PRO A 42 5.13 29.05 -7.17
CA PRO A 42 4.86 28.21 -6.01
C PRO A 42 5.59 26.88 -6.08
N HIS A 43 6.08 26.39 -4.94
CA HIS A 43 6.56 25.02 -4.81
C HIS A 43 5.38 24.06 -4.93
N LEU A 44 5.67 22.82 -5.35
CA LEU A 44 4.77 21.71 -5.03
C LEU A 44 4.64 21.60 -3.49
N PRO A 45 3.54 21.03 -2.97
CA PRO A 45 3.34 20.89 -1.51
C PRO A 45 4.34 19.94 -0.81
N GLY A 46 5.22 19.30 -1.56
CA GLY A 46 6.13 18.24 -1.15
C GLY A 46 6.15 17.12 -2.20
N ILE A 47 7.05 16.15 -2.01
CA ILE A 47 7.12 14.94 -2.83
C ILE A 47 6.33 13.83 -2.15
N ILE A 48 5.36 13.25 -2.85
CA ILE A 48 4.50 12.17 -2.38
C ILE A 48 4.84 10.89 -3.13
N ILE A 49 5.40 9.91 -2.44
CA ILE A 49 5.76 8.62 -3.02
C ILE A 49 4.64 7.61 -2.75
N LEU A 50 3.99 7.11 -3.81
CA LEU A 50 2.98 6.04 -3.72
C LEU A 50 3.64 4.67 -3.86
N VAL A 51 3.32 3.72 -2.98
CA VAL A 51 3.91 2.37 -2.96
C VAL A 51 2.80 1.31 -2.96
N HIS A 52 2.76 0.47 -3.97
CA HIS A 52 1.72 -0.56 -4.15
C HIS A 52 2.01 -1.86 -3.39
N GLY A 53 1.00 -2.74 -3.31
CA GLY A 53 1.06 -4.04 -2.61
C GLY A 53 1.69 -5.18 -3.40
N VAL A 54 1.55 -6.41 -2.87
CA VAL A 54 1.83 -7.66 -3.60
C VAL A 54 0.78 -7.91 -4.65
N ASN A 55 1.11 -8.70 -5.67
CA ASN A 55 0.18 -9.07 -6.74
C ASN A 55 -0.55 -7.86 -7.36
N SER A 56 0.15 -6.73 -7.41
CA SER A 56 -0.37 -5.44 -7.83
C SER A 56 0.64 -4.81 -8.77
N THR A 57 0.12 -4.12 -9.78
CA THR A 57 0.92 -3.34 -10.71
C THR A 57 0.72 -1.85 -10.47
N GLY A 58 0.19 -1.46 -9.31
CA GLY A 58 -0.10 -0.07 -8.96
C GLY A 58 -1.33 0.48 -9.65
N GLU A 59 -2.34 -0.36 -9.90
CA GLU A 59 -3.61 -0.03 -10.54
C GLU A 59 -4.34 1.14 -9.86
N TRP A 60 -4.20 1.28 -8.53
CA TRP A 60 -4.83 2.37 -7.78
C TRP A 60 -4.12 3.73 -7.90
N PHE A 61 -2.87 3.77 -8.39
CA PHE A 61 -2.06 5.00 -8.38
C PHE A 61 -2.69 6.14 -9.17
N SER A 62 -3.29 5.87 -10.34
CA SER A 62 -3.91 6.89 -11.18
C SER A 62 -5.08 7.58 -10.47
N VAL A 63 -5.98 6.78 -9.87
CA VAL A 63 -7.12 7.29 -9.10
C VAL A 63 -6.65 8.07 -7.88
N ALA A 64 -5.71 7.51 -7.09
CA ALA A 64 -5.19 8.17 -5.90
C ALA A 64 -4.48 9.49 -6.25
N GLU A 65 -3.61 9.52 -7.24
CA GLU A 65 -2.90 10.73 -7.67
C GLU A 65 -3.87 11.82 -8.11
N LYS A 66 -4.86 11.46 -8.95
CA LYS A 66 -5.90 12.41 -9.38
C LYS A 66 -6.64 13.02 -8.19
N LYS A 67 -7.07 12.18 -7.25
CA LYS A 67 -7.88 12.61 -6.11
C LYS A 67 -7.07 13.35 -5.05
N LEU A 68 -5.78 13.03 -4.90
CA LEU A 68 -4.84 13.82 -4.11
C LEU A 68 -4.63 15.21 -4.72
N CYS A 69 -4.40 15.33 -6.04
CA CYS A 69 -4.28 16.63 -6.69
C CYS A 69 -5.57 17.46 -6.52
N GLU A 70 -6.75 16.87 -6.74
CA GLU A 70 -8.05 17.55 -6.52
C GLU A 70 -8.18 18.06 -5.08
N GLY A 71 -7.88 17.22 -4.08
CA GLY A 71 -7.97 17.59 -2.66
C GLY A 71 -6.95 18.65 -2.24
N LEU A 72 -5.71 18.54 -2.71
CA LEU A 72 -4.64 19.50 -2.45
C LEU A 72 -4.92 20.85 -3.13
N ASN A 73 -5.45 20.84 -4.36
CA ASN A 73 -5.85 22.07 -5.04
C ASN A 73 -6.91 22.84 -4.25
N LYS A 74 -7.87 22.12 -3.64
CA LYS A 74 -8.86 22.72 -2.75
C LYS A 74 -8.23 23.22 -1.46
N ARG A 75 -7.42 22.40 -0.78
CA ARG A 75 -6.75 22.75 0.49
C ARG A 75 -5.84 23.97 0.36
N LEU A 76 -5.16 24.12 -0.78
CA LEU A 76 -4.14 25.13 -1.04
C LEU A 76 -4.65 26.32 -1.87
N GLY A 77 -5.95 26.35 -2.21
CA GLY A 77 -6.54 27.46 -2.99
C GLY A 77 -5.96 27.60 -4.41
N LEU A 78 -5.59 26.48 -5.04
CA LEU A 78 -4.97 26.43 -6.37
C LEU A 78 -5.97 26.12 -7.50
N THR A 79 -7.20 25.69 -7.18
CA THR A 79 -8.24 25.37 -8.18
C THR A 79 -8.49 26.54 -9.13
N GLY A 80 -8.41 26.29 -10.45
CA GLY A 80 -8.65 27.30 -11.48
C GLY A 80 -7.53 28.33 -11.63
N THR A 81 -6.39 28.16 -10.95
CA THR A 81 -5.20 29.00 -11.11
C THR A 81 -4.24 28.41 -12.15
N SER A 82 -3.26 29.18 -12.62
CA SER A 82 -2.20 28.66 -13.50
C SER A 82 -1.29 27.62 -12.82
N TYR A 83 -1.35 27.53 -11.49
CA TYR A 83 -0.54 26.66 -10.64
C TYR A 83 -1.31 25.46 -10.11
N GLU A 84 -2.50 25.18 -10.67
CA GLU A 84 -3.29 24.00 -10.32
C GLU A 84 -2.45 22.72 -10.50
N LEU A 85 -2.45 21.86 -9.48
CA LEU A 85 -1.79 20.56 -9.51
C LEU A 85 -2.51 19.64 -10.48
N GLU A 86 -1.75 18.96 -11.33
CA GLU A 86 -2.26 18.06 -12.36
C GLU A 86 -1.60 16.69 -12.21
N THR A 87 -2.35 15.62 -12.46
CA THR A 87 -1.83 14.24 -12.45
C THR A 87 -0.79 14.04 -13.55
N ASN A 88 0.29 13.32 -13.23
CA ASN A 88 1.19 12.80 -14.24
C ASN A 88 0.44 11.89 -15.23
N LYS A 89 0.72 12.02 -16.52
CA LYS A 89 0.16 11.15 -17.56
C LYS A 89 1.19 10.11 -17.98
N TYR A 90 0.90 8.83 -17.75
CA TYR A 90 1.69 7.72 -18.27
C TYR A 90 0.97 7.14 -19.49
N LEU A 91 1.72 6.67 -20.50
CA LEU A 91 1.17 6.26 -21.82
C LEU A 91 0.00 5.25 -21.78
N PHE A 92 -0.09 4.46 -20.72
CA PHE A 92 -1.04 3.36 -20.61
C PHE A 92 -1.98 3.49 -19.42
N ASP A 93 -2.05 4.67 -18.80
CA ASP A 93 -2.96 4.90 -17.67
C ASP A 93 -4.43 4.58 -18.05
N ASP A 94 -4.84 4.85 -19.29
CA ASP A 94 -6.20 4.59 -19.80
C ASP A 94 -6.47 3.11 -20.15
N LYS A 95 -5.47 2.23 -20.01
CA LYS A 95 -5.54 0.81 -20.44
C LYS A 95 -5.16 -0.18 -19.33
N LEU A 96 -4.81 0.29 -18.14
CA LEU A 96 -4.41 -0.52 -16.99
C LEU A 96 -5.47 -1.55 -16.57
N ASP A 97 -6.75 -1.20 -16.69
CA ASP A 97 -7.87 -2.08 -16.32
C ASP A 97 -7.96 -3.32 -17.25
N ALA A 98 -7.48 -3.21 -18.49
CA ALA A 98 -7.54 -4.28 -19.48
C ALA A 98 -6.24 -5.10 -19.58
N VAL A 99 -5.08 -4.48 -19.35
CA VAL A 99 -3.76 -5.15 -19.42
C VAL A 99 -2.86 -4.63 -18.29
N PRO A 100 -2.77 -5.36 -17.15
CA PRO A 100 -2.16 -4.83 -15.93
C PRO A 100 -0.62 -4.67 -16.01
N LEU A 101 0.05 -5.40 -16.91
CA LEU A 101 1.50 -5.31 -17.13
C LEU A 101 1.77 -4.73 -18.52
N MET A 102 1.99 -3.43 -18.60
CA MET A 102 2.51 -2.79 -19.82
C MET A 102 3.69 -1.89 -19.47
N SER A 103 4.58 -1.72 -20.44
CA SER A 103 5.72 -0.80 -20.34
C SER A 103 5.19 0.58 -20.00
N ARG A 104 5.55 1.11 -18.85
CA ARG A 104 5.20 2.49 -18.52
C ARG A 104 6.30 3.34 -19.12
N ASP A 105 6.01 4.21 -20.08
CA ASP A 105 7.01 5.22 -20.41
C ASP A 105 6.99 6.30 -19.33
N LEU A 106 8.10 7.04 -19.21
CA LEU A 106 8.17 8.17 -18.29
C LEU A 106 7.02 9.14 -18.56
N PRO A 107 6.45 9.76 -17.52
CA PRO A 107 5.38 10.72 -17.73
C PRO A 107 5.89 11.90 -18.56
N ASP A 108 4.98 12.61 -19.23
CA ASP A 108 5.35 13.84 -19.96
C ASP A 108 6.04 14.83 -19.01
N VAL A 109 7.37 14.89 -19.12
CA VAL A 109 8.26 15.63 -18.22
C VAL A 109 8.13 17.14 -18.38
N ASN A 110 7.42 17.62 -19.42
CA ASN A 110 7.26 19.06 -19.66
C ASN A 110 6.30 19.74 -18.69
N ILE A 111 5.47 18.98 -17.96
CA ILE A 111 4.45 19.51 -17.04
C ILE A 111 4.68 18.92 -15.64
N ASN A 112 5.66 19.46 -14.89
CA ASN A 112 6.00 19.00 -13.54
C ASN A 112 5.03 19.54 -12.46
N LYS A 113 3.72 19.34 -12.66
CA LYS A 113 2.66 19.87 -11.77
C LYS A 113 2.13 18.86 -10.76
N SER A 114 2.55 17.59 -10.86
CA SER A 114 2.17 16.56 -9.88
C SER A 114 3.22 16.45 -8.77
N PRO A 115 2.81 16.49 -7.48
CA PRO A 115 3.68 16.15 -6.37
C PRO A 115 4.00 14.65 -6.27
N VAL A 116 3.35 13.81 -7.10
CA VAL A 116 3.39 12.36 -6.94
C VAL A 116 4.53 11.70 -7.72
N ILE A 117 5.17 10.72 -7.08
CA ILE A 117 6.06 9.72 -7.66
C ILE A 117 5.45 8.34 -7.41
N ARG A 118 5.27 7.54 -8.46
CA ARG A 118 4.74 6.18 -8.38
C ARG A 118 5.89 5.18 -8.26
N PHE A 119 6.04 4.54 -7.10
CA PHE A 119 7.11 3.57 -6.82
C PHE A 119 6.67 2.14 -7.09
N TYR A 120 7.35 1.48 -8.03
CA TYR A 120 7.07 0.13 -8.46
C TYR A 120 8.16 -0.85 -8.03
N TRP A 121 7.73 -2.02 -7.58
CA TRP A 121 8.59 -3.10 -7.15
C TRP A 121 7.99 -4.46 -7.52
N GLY A 122 8.75 -5.54 -7.40
CA GLY A 122 8.25 -6.86 -7.73
C GLY A 122 9.28 -7.97 -7.68
N TYR A 123 8.88 -9.14 -8.17
CA TYR A 123 9.74 -10.31 -8.29
C TYR A 123 10.21 -10.47 -9.74
N ALA A 124 11.53 -10.61 -9.97
CA ALA A 124 12.09 -11.01 -11.25
C ALA A 124 12.65 -12.43 -11.13
N SER A 125 12.31 -13.29 -12.10
CA SER A 125 12.91 -14.62 -12.15
C SER A 125 14.34 -14.53 -12.66
N SER A 126 15.25 -15.28 -12.04
CA SER A 126 16.57 -15.52 -12.62
C SER A 126 16.44 -16.45 -13.82
N LYS A 127 17.28 -16.22 -14.83
CA LYS A 127 17.28 -16.99 -16.08
C LYS A 127 17.40 -18.49 -15.79
N GLY A 128 16.45 -19.29 -16.29
CA GLY A 128 16.41 -20.74 -16.08
C GLY A 128 15.64 -21.19 -14.84
N ASN A 129 15.12 -20.25 -14.05
CA ASN A 129 14.30 -20.52 -12.86
C ASN A 129 12.84 -20.10 -13.03
N GLU A 130 12.38 -19.74 -14.24
CA GLU A 130 11.01 -19.28 -14.49
C GLU A 130 9.97 -20.34 -14.09
N ASP A 131 10.31 -21.62 -14.26
CA ASP A 131 9.47 -22.77 -13.90
C ASP A 131 9.63 -23.25 -12.45
N ARG A 132 10.51 -22.62 -11.67
CA ARG A 132 10.82 -23.05 -10.29
C ARG A 132 9.62 -22.87 -9.36
N TYR A 133 8.78 -21.89 -9.64
CA TYR A 133 7.62 -21.52 -8.83
C TYR A 133 6.38 -21.38 -9.71
N ILE A 134 5.23 -21.80 -9.20
CA ILE A 134 3.94 -21.66 -9.90
C ILE A 134 3.38 -20.28 -9.55
N ILE A 135 3.87 -19.26 -10.23
CA ILE A 135 3.53 -17.86 -10.00
C ILE A 135 3.32 -17.13 -11.33
N PRO A 136 2.53 -16.05 -11.35
CA PRO A 136 2.42 -15.23 -12.55
C PRO A 136 3.77 -14.65 -12.96
N LEU A 137 4.03 -14.62 -14.27
CA LEU A 137 5.25 -14.07 -14.85
C LEU A 137 4.94 -13.49 -16.22
N ALA A 138 5.22 -12.20 -16.43
CA ALA A 138 5.11 -11.58 -17.74
C ALA A 138 6.33 -10.72 -18.07
N ASN A 139 6.52 -10.42 -19.35
CA ASN A 139 7.54 -9.48 -19.78
C ASN A 139 7.03 -8.03 -19.75
N LYS A 140 7.89 -7.06 -20.14
CA LYS A 140 7.54 -5.63 -20.18
C LYS A 140 6.38 -5.29 -21.11
N LYS A 141 6.01 -6.17 -22.04
CA LYS A 141 4.88 -5.99 -22.96
C LYS A 141 3.59 -6.64 -22.44
N GLY A 142 3.62 -7.23 -21.24
CA GLY A 142 2.47 -7.95 -20.67
C GLY A 142 2.26 -9.34 -21.23
N VAL A 143 3.22 -9.88 -21.97
CA VAL A 143 3.11 -11.24 -22.52
C VAL A 143 3.41 -12.24 -21.41
N ASP A 144 2.41 -13.07 -21.08
CA ASP A 144 2.50 -14.13 -20.07
C ASP A 144 3.45 -15.26 -20.53
N TYR A 145 4.43 -15.57 -19.68
CA TYR A 145 5.35 -16.68 -19.84
C TYR A 145 4.63 -18.03 -20.01
N HIS A 146 3.60 -18.28 -19.21
CA HIS A 146 2.89 -19.55 -19.17
C HIS A 146 1.98 -19.74 -20.38
N GLN A 147 1.42 -18.64 -20.90
CA GLN A 147 0.71 -18.66 -22.18
C GLN A 147 1.65 -19.07 -23.33
N LEU A 148 2.83 -18.46 -23.45
CA LEU A 148 3.80 -18.83 -24.49
C LEU A 148 4.19 -20.30 -24.43
N LYS A 149 4.31 -20.87 -23.22
CA LYS A 149 4.56 -22.31 -23.02
C LYS A 149 3.37 -23.15 -23.48
N ARG A 150 2.15 -22.75 -23.14
CA ARG A 150 0.92 -23.46 -23.56
C ARG A 150 0.77 -23.51 -25.08
N GLU A 151 1.19 -22.45 -25.76
CA GLU A 151 1.24 -22.34 -27.22
C GLU A 151 2.39 -23.16 -27.86
N ASN A 152 3.10 -23.98 -27.06
CA ASN A 152 4.24 -24.80 -27.50
C ASN A 152 5.39 -24.00 -28.13
N MET A 153 5.57 -22.73 -27.72
CA MET A 153 6.70 -21.94 -28.19
C MET A 153 8.04 -22.54 -27.69
N PRO A 154 9.07 -22.67 -28.55
CA PRO A 154 10.37 -23.15 -28.12
C PRO A 154 10.96 -22.29 -26.99
N TYR A 155 11.52 -22.93 -25.96
CA TYR A 155 12.06 -22.24 -24.77
C TYR A 155 13.04 -21.10 -25.12
N ALA A 156 13.90 -21.30 -26.12
CA ALA A 156 14.83 -20.26 -26.58
C ALA A 156 14.10 -18.98 -27.07
N ASN A 157 12.97 -19.14 -27.76
CA ASN A 157 12.16 -18.02 -28.25
C ASN A 157 11.38 -17.35 -27.11
N ILE A 158 10.93 -18.12 -26.11
CA ILE A 158 10.31 -17.55 -24.91
C ILE A 158 11.33 -16.68 -24.17
N MET A 159 12.53 -17.22 -23.90
CA MET A 159 13.58 -16.50 -23.17
C MET A 159 14.12 -15.27 -23.92
N ALA A 160 14.03 -15.24 -25.25
CA ALA A 160 14.35 -14.06 -26.05
C ALA A 160 13.37 -12.89 -25.83
N GLN A 161 12.18 -13.16 -25.29
CA GLN A 161 11.17 -12.15 -24.96
C GLN A 161 11.23 -11.66 -23.51
N GLY A 162 12.13 -12.22 -22.68
CA GLY A 162 12.32 -11.81 -21.30
C GLY A 162 12.95 -10.42 -21.14
N PRO A 163 13.24 -9.98 -19.91
CA PRO A 163 13.06 -10.73 -18.66
C PRO A 163 11.59 -10.91 -18.28
N PHE A 164 11.31 -11.96 -17.49
CA PHE A 164 9.98 -12.24 -16.95
C PHE A 164 9.92 -11.90 -15.47
N PHE A 165 8.89 -11.16 -15.07
CA PHE A 165 8.72 -10.63 -13.73
C PHE A 165 7.24 -10.52 -13.35
N TRP A 166 6.98 -10.17 -12.09
CA TRP A 166 5.64 -9.91 -11.58
C TRP A 166 5.61 -8.72 -10.63
N GLY A 167 4.70 -7.77 -10.88
CA GLY A 167 4.47 -6.60 -10.04
C GLY A 167 4.08 -6.99 -8.62
N GLY A 168 4.78 -6.43 -7.63
CA GLY A 168 4.59 -6.74 -6.21
C GLY A 168 5.04 -8.14 -5.80
N GLY A 169 5.38 -9.01 -6.75
CA GLY A 169 5.63 -10.41 -6.50
C GLY A 169 4.36 -11.20 -6.13
N PRO A 170 4.49 -12.54 -5.98
CA PRO A 170 3.35 -13.44 -5.84
C PRO A 170 2.53 -13.19 -4.57
N PHE A 171 1.20 -13.24 -4.69
CA PHE A 171 0.24 -12.97 -3.61
C PHE A 171 0.56 -13.73 -2.31
N GLN A 172 0.75 -15.04 -2.45
CA GLN A 172 0.97 -15.93 -1.31
C GLN A 172 2.29 -15.67 -0.57
N ASN A 173 3.19 -14.88 -1.15
CA ASN A 173 4.49 -14.59 -0.56
C ASN A 173 4.49 -13.37 0.38
N GLY A 174 3.32 -12.77 0.61
CA GLY A 174 3.13 -11.74 1.64
C GLY A 174 3.59 -12.21 3.03
N THR A 175 3.81 -11.25 3.93
CA THR A 175 4.23 -11.49 5.31
C THR A 175 3.73 -10.41 6.25
N ASN A 176 3.52 -10.78 7.51
CA ASN A 176 2.93 -9.94 8.55
C ASN A 176 3.95 -9.35 9.55
N ASN A 177 5.25 -9.54 9.32
CA ASN A 177 6.33 -9.00 10.15
C ASN A 177 7.52 -8.54 9.30
N LEU A 178 8.28 -7.55 9.78
CA LEU A 178 9.36 -6.95 8.99
C LEU A 178 10.58 -7.87 8.82
N HIS A 179 10.90 -8.70 9.82
CA HIS A 179 12.06 -9.61 9.76
C HIS A 179 11.98 -10.55 8.55
N SER A 180 10.78 -11.06 8.24
CA SER A 180 10.55 -11.93 7.08
C SER A 180 10.91 -11.31 5.73
N LEU A 181 11.06 -9.98 5.59
CA LEU A 181 11.49 -9.36 4.32
C LEU A 181 12.93 -9.74 3.94
N TRP A 182 13.73 -10.18 4.91
CA TRP A 182 15.10 -10.67 4.69
C TRP A 182 15.19 -12.19 4.57
N SER A 183 14.05 -12.89 4.56
CA SER A 183 14.04 -14.36 4.57
C SER A 183 14.64 -14.97 3.29
N GLU A 184 15.48 -15.99 3.50
CA GLU A 184 15.96 -16.90 2.46
C GLU A 184 14.88 -17.88 1.98
N LYS A 185 13.69 -17.83 2.56
CA LYS A 185 12.56 -18.72 2.30
C LYS A 185 11.36 -17.89 1.85
N GLY A 186 10.56 -18.47 0.96
CA GLY A 186 9.24 -17.97 0.61
C GLY A 186 8.14 -18.77 1.30
N PHE A 187 6.90 -18.45 0.93
CA PHE A 187 5.73 -19.26 1.30
C PHE A 187 5.89 -20.73 0.88
N LYS A 188 5.45 -21.64 1.76
CA LYS A 188 5.44 -23.08 1.52
C LYS A 188 4.01 -23.57 1.41
N GLU A 189 3.70 -24.27 0.31
CA GLU A 189 2.35 -24.79 0.06
C GLU A 189 1.96 -25.93 1.02
N ARG A 190 2.95 -26.59 1.64
CA ARG A 190 2.76 -27.72 2.55
C ARG A 190 3.18 -27.37 3.97
N VAL A 191 2.24 -27.55 4.90
CA VAL A 191 2.45 -27.40 6.34
C VAL A 191 2.10 -28.73 7.00
N GLY A 192 3.05 -29.33 7.73
CA GLY A 192 2.84 -30.65 8.34
C GLY A 192 2.53 -31.78 7.35
N GLY A 193 2.96 -31.65 6.08
CA GLY A 193 2.69 -32.61 4.99
C GLY A 193 1.40 -32.36 4.21
N VAL A 194 0.51 -31.49 4.71
CA VAL A 194 -0.81 -31.18 4.14
C VAL A 194 -0.73 -29.93 3.26
N LYS A 195 -1.38 -29.96 2.09
CA LYS A 195 -1.44 -28.80 1.18
C LYS A 195 -2.42 -27.75 1.72
N VAL A 196 -1.96 -26.52 1.92
CA VAL A 196 -2.78 -25.38 2.39
C VAL A 196 -3.91 -25.09 1.40
N GLN A 197 -3.66 -25.22 0.10
CA GLN A 197 -4.66 -25.01 -0.96
C GLN A 197 -5.92 -25.89 -0.79
N TRP A 198 -5.85 -27.05 -0.14
CA TRP A 198 -7.01 -27.92 0.06
C TRP A 198 -8.05 -27.35 1.04
N PHE A 199 -7.64 -26.39 1.86
CA PHE A 199 -8.48 -25.69 2.83
C PHE A 199 -8.66 -24.22 2.46
N ASN A 200 -8.22 -23.83 1.26
CA ASN A 200 -8.38 -22.46 0.79
C ASN A 200 -9.82 -22.24 0.32
N GLU A 201 -10.52 -21.34 1.01
CA GLU A 201 -11.89 -20.96 0.70
C GLU A 201 -11.98 -20.00 -0.50
N ASP A 202 -10.90 -19.28 -0.79
CA ASP A 202 -10.79 -18.33 -1.91
C ASP A 202 -10.16 -19.01 -3.13
N LYS A 203 -10.99 -19.63 -3.98
CA LYS A 203 -10.52 -20.41 -5.13
C LYS A 203 -9.80 -19.60 -6.20
N ASP A 204 -9.99 -18.29 -6.22
CA ASP A 204 -9.33 -17.30 -7.07
C ASP A 204 -7.88 -17.01 -6.62
N ARG A 205 -7.49 -17.42 -5.40
CA ARG A 205 -6.16 -17.16 -4.83
C ARG A 205 -5.33 -18.43 -4.79
N LEU A 206 -4.41 -18.61 -5.72
CA LEU A 206 -3.58 -19.82 -5.77
C LEU A 206 -2.47 -19.81 -4.69
N LEU A 207 -2.46 -20.81 -3.80
CA LEU A 207 -1.46 -20.98 -2.74
C LEU A 207 -0.44 -22.08 -3.09
N THR A 208 0.66 -21.70 -3.73
CA THR A 208 1.77 -22.57 -4.16
C THR A 208 3.10 -22.08 -3.59
N ASN A 209 4.17 -22.90 -3.65
CA ASN A 209 5.49 -22.48 -3.18
C ASN A 209 5.94 -21.18 -3.85
N ALA A 210 6.54 -20.28 -3.06
CA ALA A 210 6.98 -18.96 -3.49
C ALA A 210 8.49 -18.75 -3.33
N PRO A 211 9.09 -17.79 -4.06
CA PRO A 211 10.51 -17.47 -3.97
C PRO A 211 10.91 -16.86 -2.62
N PRO A 212 12.22 -16.91 -2.25
CA PRO A 212 12.77 -16.17 -1.12
C PRO A 212 12.36 -14.69 -1.12
N ARG A 213 12.20 -14.09 0.07
CA ARG A 213 11.65 -12.74 0.24
C ARG A 213 12.68 -11.62 0.12
N LYS A 214 13.96 -11.90 -0.13
CA LYS A 214 15.01 -10.88 -0.27
C LYS A 214 14.72 -9.77 -1.29
N TYR A 215 13.89 -10.00 -2.30
CA TYR A 215 13.46 -8.94 -3.21
C TYR A 215 12.62 -7.83 -2.55
N TYR A 216 11.97 -8.13 -1.42
CA TYR A 216 11.33 -7.10 -0.59
C TYR A 216 12.38 -6.19 0.06
N ALA A 217 13.44 -6.76 0.64
CA ALA A 217 14.54 -5.98 1.22
C ALA A 217 15.25 -5.12 0.15
N HIS A 218 15.44 -5.66 -1.06
CA HIS A 218 15.94 -4.92 -2.23
C HIS A 218 15.05 -3.72 -2.58
N ALA A 219 13.73 -3.94 -2.70
CA ALA A 219 12.78 -2.87 -2.97
C ALA A 219 12.77 -1.80 -1.85
N ALA A 220 12.84 -2.22 -0.60
CA ALA A 220 12.92 -1.31 0.56
C ALA A 220 14.21 -0.47 0.52
N LYS A 221 15.35 -1.05 0.12
CA LYS A 221 16.61 -0.32 -0.05
C LYS A 221 16.50 0.73 -1.16
N ARG A 222 15.88 0.41 -2.29
CA ARG A 222 15.65 1.37 -3.38
C ARG A 222 14.77 2.54 -2.95
N LEU A 223 13.71 2.27 -2.21
CA LEU A 223 12.86 3.33 -1.64
C LEU A 223 13.63 4.18 -0.62
N ALA A 224 14.45 3.56 0.24
CA ALA A 224 15.30 4.27 1.19
C ALA A 224 16.32 5.19 0.48
N ASP A 225 16.97 4.70 -0.58
CA ASP A 225 17.92 5.48 -1.37
C ASP A 225 17.28 6.66 -2.08
N MET A 226 16.03 6.50 -2.52
CA MET A 226 15.25 7.59 -3.10
C MET A 226 15.00 8.71 -2.08
N VAL A 227 14.54 8.35 -0.87
CA VAL A 227 14.34 9.31 0.23
C VAL A 227 15.65 10.01 0.59
N ASP A 228 16.74 9.25 0.73
CA ASP A 228 18.06 9.80 1.02
C ASP A 228 18.59 10.70 -0.10
N SER A 229 18.33 10.36 -1.37
CA SER A 229 18.75 11.19 -2.52
C SER A 229 18.04 12.54 -2.53
N ILE A 230 16.73 12.56 -2.27
CA ILE A 230 15.96 13.81 -2.10
C ILE A 230 16.56 14.63 -0.97
N ARG A 231 16.80 14.02 0.19
CA ARG A 231 17.30 14.72 1.38
C ARG A 231 18.73 15.25 1.27
N ASN A 232 19.58 14.54 0.56
CA ASN A 232 20.96 14.95 0.37
C ASN A 232 21.06 16.13 -0.59
N LYS A 233 20.21 16.17 -1.62
CA LYS A 233 20.21 17.25 -2.62
C LYS A 233 19.38 18.45 -2.19
N TYR A 234 18.18 18.19 -1.67
CA TYR A 234 17.19 19.17 -1.20
C TYR A 234 16.79 18.88 0.25
N PRO A 235 17.63 19.23 1.23
CA PRO A 235 17.40 18.89 2.64
C PRO A 235 16.14 19.50 3.24
N LYS A 236 15.66 20.60 2.67
CA LYS A 236 14.45 21.31 3.11
C LYS A 236 13.16 20.65 2.63
N ASP A 237 13.21 19.86 1.57
CA ASP A 237 12.00 19.40 0.88
C ASP A 237 11.14 18.47 1.72
N THR A 238 9.83 18.63 1.66
CA THR A 238 8.90 17.74 2.34
C THR A 238 8.75 16.43 1.58
N VAL A 239 8.90 15.28 2.26
CA VAL A 239 8.82 13.95 1.63
C VAL A 239 7.83 13.06 2.38
N THR A 240 6.84 12.53 1.68
CA THR A 240 5.81 11.65 2.24
C THR A 240 5.79 10.30 1.52
N ILE A 241 5.58 9.21 2.27
CA ILE A 241 5.33 7.89 1.70
C ILE A 241 3.89 7.48 1.99
N ILE A 242 3.09 7.27 0.94
CA ILE A 242 1.77 6.63 1.03
C ILE A 242 1.88 5.22 0.49
N SER A 243 1.57 4.24 1.32
CA SER A 243 1.78 2.84 1.00
C SER A 243 0.54 2.00 1.29
N HIS A 244 0.33 0.97 0.48
CA HIS A 244 -0.82 0.08 0.58
C HIS A 244 -0.38 -1.38 0.70
N SER A 245 -1.11 -2.17 1.50
CA SER A 245 -0.90 -3.61 1.63
C SER A 245 0.56 -3.96 1.96
N GLN A 246 1.18 -4.92 1.28
CA GLN A 246 2.60 -5.25 1.43
C GLN A 246 3.56 -4.11 1.11
N GLY A 247 3.13 -3.10 0.34
CA GLY A 247 3.87 -1.86 0.15
C GLY A 247 4.13 -1.13 1.47
N THR A 248 3.25 -1.29 2.47
CA THR A 248 3.46 -0.76 3.83
C THR A 248 4.64 -1.41 4.54
N MET A 249 4.90 -2.70 4.26
CA MET A 249 6.05 -3.42 4.79
C MET A 249 7.34 -2.92 4.13
N ILE A 250 7.30 -2.68 2.81
CA ILE A 250 8.39 -2.06 2.06
C ILE A 250 8.68 -0.65 2.59
N ALA A 251 7.64 0.16 2.82
CA ALA A 251 7.77 1.51 3.33
C ALA A 251 8.35 1.56 4.75
N MET A 252 7.87 0.73 5.68
CA MET A 252 8.43 0.65 7.03
C MET A 252 9.88 0.14 7.03
N ALA A 253 10.20 -0.86 6.19
CA ALA A 253 11.57 -1.33 6.03
C ALA A 253 12.48 -0.26 5.39
N ALA A 254 11.96 0.52 4.44
CA ALA A 254 12.68 1.64 3.85
C ALA A 254 12.97 2.72 4.91
N VAL A 255 12.00 3.04 5.77
CA VAL A 255 12.24 3.93 6.92
C VAL A 255 13.30 3.36 7.84
N ALA A 256 13.31 2.04 8.11
CA ALA A 256 14.34 1.39 8.92
C ALA A 256 15.74 1.57 8.31
N ILE A 257 15.87 1.38 6.99
CA ILE A 257 17.13 1.41 6.24
C ILE A 257 17.65 2.83 6.01
N ALA A 258 16.76 3.77 5.65
CA ALA A 258 17.13 5.12 5.22
C ALA A 258 17.92 5.87 6.30
N LYS A 259 18.90 6.68 5.88
CA LYS A 259 19.61 7.56 6.82
C LYS A 259 18.69 8.66 7.32
N ASN A 260 17.87 9.21 6.43
CA ASN A 260 16.91 10.26 6.72
C ASN A 260 15.47 9.72 6.66
N ALA A 261 14.67 10.03 7.66
CA ALA A 261 13.25 9.66 7.67
C ALA A 261 12.43 10.52 6.68
N PRO A 262 11.34 9.98 6.10
CA PRO A 262 10.31 10.80 5.48
C PRO A 262 9.62 11.65 6.56
N ASP A 263 8.98 12.74 6.16
CA ASP A 263 8.23 13.60 7.08
C ASP A 263 6.87 13.02 7.45
N ALA A 264 6.30 12.13 6.62
CA ALA A 264 5.11 11.37 7.01
C ALA A 264 5.08 9.99 6.36
N LEU A 265 4.43 9.06 7.05
CA LEU A 265 4.27 7.67 6.63
C LEU A 265 2.81 7.24 6.75
N PHE A 266 2.21 6.77 5.67
CA PHE A 266 0.83 6.29 5.64
C PHE A 266 0.79 4.80 5.32
N LEU A 267 0.14 4.05 6.20
CA LEU A 267 0.00 2.60 6.15
C LEU A 267 -1.47 2.24 5.88
N LEU A 268 -1.82 2.02 4.61
CA LEU A 268 -3.17 1.65 4.17
C LEU A 268 -3.29 0.12 4.10
N ASN A 269 -4.27 -0.48 4.78
CA ASN A 269 -4.52 -1.93 4.73
C ASN A 269 -3.26 -2.76 5.03
N SER A 270 -2.42 -2.31 5.97
CA SER A 270 -1.13 -2.96 6.23
C SER A 270 -1.31 -4.40 6.74
N PRO A 271 -0.56 -5.39 6.20
CA PRO A 271 -0.54 -6.76 6.70
C PRO A 271 0.27 -6.91 8.00
N TYR A 272 0.91 -5.85 8.48
CA TYR A 272 1.66 -5.90 9.74
C TYR A 272 0.73 -6.29 10.90
N ALA A 273 1.04 -7.39 11.57
CA ALA A 273 0.20 -7.90 12.66
C ALA A 273 0.92 -7.76 13.99
N LEU A 274 0.29 -7.15 14.99
CA LEU A 274 0.89 -6.99 16.32
C LEU A 274 0.88 -8.29 17.13
N ASP A 275 -0.11 -9.14 16.91
CA ASP A 275 -0.24 -10.41 17.59
C ASP A 275 0.44 -11.55 16.83
N HIS A 276 0.87 -12.54 17.58
CA HIS A 276 1.28 -13.81 17.02
C HIS A 276 0.05 -14.71 16.92
N ASN A 277 -0.40 -15.03 15.71
CA ASN A 277 -1.44 -16.02 15.50
C ASN A 277 -0.86 -17.45 15.60
N ASP A 278 -1.63 -18.38 16.14
CA ASP A 278 -1.31 -19.82 16.27
C ASP A 278 -0.88 -20.47 14.95
N LEU A 279 -1.34 -19.94 13.81
CA LEU A 279 -0.97 -20.45 12.48
C LEU A 279 0.44 -20.04 12.04
N ASN A 280 1.04 -19.00 12.63
CA ASN A 280 2.39 -18.54 12.27
C ASN A 280 3.44 -19.62 12.54
N GLY A 281 3.33 -20.36 13.66
CA GLY A 281 4.25 -21.46 13.97
C GLY A 281 4.18 -22.63 12.98
N ALA A 282 3.12 -22.70 12.19
CA ALA A 282 2.91 -23.73 11.17
C ALA A 282 3.32 -23.23 9.77
N SER A 283 3.15 -21.95 9.47
CA SER A 283 3.40 -21.36 8.14
C SER A 283 4.74 -20.64 7.99
N LEU A 284 5.36 -20.20 9.09
CA LEU A 284 6.63 -19.49 9.10
C LEU A 284 7.76 -20.33 9.72
N PRO A 285 9.01 -20.11 9.29
CA PRO A 285 10.17 -20.60 10.02
C PRO A 285 10.17 -20.13 11.49
N ALA A 286 10.73 -20.94 12.39
CA ALA A 286 10.72 -20.65 13.83
C ALA A 286 11.43 -19.33 14.19
N ASP A 287 12.48 -18.99 13.45
CA ASP A 287 13.24 -17.73 13.52
C ASP A 287 12.45 -16.52 12.99
N GLU A 288 11.39 -16.73 12.23
CA GLU A 288 10.48 -15.69 11.74
C GLU A 288 9.21 -15.53 12.60
N CYS A 289 9.05 -16.37 13.63
CA CYS A 289 7.95 -16.29 14.59
C CYS A 289 8.21 -15.19 15.63
N ILE A 290 8.26 -13.94 15.18
CA ILE A 290 8.53 -12.76 16.04
C ILE A 290 7.44 -12.59 17.11
N SER A 291 7.87 -12.32 18.35
CA SER A 291 7.02 -12.13 19.53
C SER A 291 6.13 -10.87 19.38
N PRO A 292 4.93 -10.83 20.00
CA PRO A 292 4.10 -9.63 19.96
C PRO A 292 4.80 -8.37 20.47
N GLU A 293 5.65 -8.52 21.49
CA GLU A 293 6.46 -7.43 22.04
C GLU A 293 7.54 -6.97 21.06
N GLY A 294 8.22 -7.91 20.38
CA GLY A 294 9.18 -7.59 19.32
C GLY A 294 8.53 -6.84 18.15
N ARG A 295 7.30 -7.23 17.77
CA ARG A 295 6.53 -6.53 16.74
C ARG A 295 6.13 -5.12 17.19
N GLN A 296 5.58 -4.97 18.38
CA GLN A 296 5.26 -3.65 18.95
C GLN A 296 6.49 -2.75 19.06
N ASN A 297 7.63 -3.29 19.48
CA ASN A 297 8.90 -2.55 19.58
C ASN A 297 9.38 -2.09 18.21
N THR A 298 9.30 -2.95 17.20
CA THR A 298 9.68 -2.62 15.82
C THR A 298 8.80 -1.49 15.29
N LEU A 299 7.47 -1.63 15.34
CA LEU A 299 6.55 -0.58 14.88
C LEU A 299 6.77 0.73 15.67
N SER A 300 6.94 0.63 16.99
CA SER A 300 7.22 1.79 17.83
C SER A 300 8.47 2.53 17.36
N ALA A 301 9.53 1.81 17.06
CA ALA A 301 10.81 2.42 16.71
C ALA A 301 10.80 3.04 15.30
N ILE A 302 10.02 2.48 14.37
CA ILE A 302 9.74 3.12 13.08
C ILE A 302 8.99 4.44 13.28
N ILE A 303 7.95 4.44 14.12
CA ILE A 303 7.19 5.67 14.44
C ILE A 303 8.10 6.72 15.07
N ASP A 304 8.94 6.33 16.04
CA ASP A 304 9.92 7.23 16.67
C ASP A 304 10.86 7.87 15.63
N LYS A 305 11.32 7.07 14.65
CA LYS A 305 12.20 7.56 13.58
C LYS A 305 11.51 8.58 12.66
N VAL A 306 10.25 8.37 12.32
CA VAL A 306 9.45 9.38 11.58
C VAL A 306 9.21 10.61 12.46
N ALA A 307 8.88 10.43 13.74
CA ALA A 307 8.60 11.50 14.69
C ALA A 307 9.78 12.46 14.92
N CYS A 308 11.02 12.05 14.61
CA CYS A 308 12.17 12.96 14.58
C CYS A 308 11.98 14.15 13.61
N ARG A 309 11.04 14.06 12.66
CA ARG A 309 10.74 15.10 11.66
C ARG A 309 9.67 16.10 12.08
N LYS A 310 9.08 15.96 13.29
CA LYS A 310 7.96 16.77 13.78
C LYS A 310 8.14 18.29 13.73
N ASN A 311 9.38 18.77 13.83
CA ASN A 311 9.71 20.19 13.82
C ASN A 311 10.39 20.62 12.52
N HIS A 312 10.36 19.79 11.47
CA HIS A 312 11.12 20.07 10.24
C HIS A 312 10.69 21.40 9.63
N LEU A 313 9.41 21.56 9.30
CA LEU A 313 8.88 22.79 8.71
C LEU A 313 9.03 23.99 9.65
N SER A 314 8.63 23.86 10.92
CA SER A 314 8.71 24.95 11.89
C SER A 314 10.15 25.40 12.16
N SER A 315 11.15 24.52 12.06
CA SER A 315 12.57 24.86 12.19
C SER A 315 13.13 25.66 11.01
N LEU A 316 12.55 25.47 9.81
CA LEU A 316 12.92 26.24 8.61
C LEU A 316 12.28 27.64 8.63
N GLY A 317 11.16 27.79 9.33
CA GLY A 317 10.32 28.98 9.28
C GLY A 317 9.41 28.98 8.05
N TYR A 318 8.65 30.07 7.91
CA TYR A 318 7.67 30.22 6.83
C TYR A 318 8.05 31.32 5.83
N GLU A 319 9.23 31.92 5.98
CA GLU A 319 9.73 32.95 5.08
C GLU A 319 10.08 32.31 3.73
N GLY A 320 9.44 32.79 2.66
CA GLY A 320 9.58 32.20 1.32
C GLY A 320 8.82 30.89 1.10
N LEU A 321 8.05 30.40 2.09
CA LEU A 321 7.14 29.29 1.86
C LEU A 321 5.97 29.77 0.99
N CYS A 322 5.99 29.37 -0.28
CA CYS A 322 4.93 29.62 -1.25
C CYS A 322 4.49 28.28 -1.84
N VAL A 323 3.34 27.77 -1.39
CA VAL A 323 2.77 26.47 -1.80
C VAL A 323 1.29 26.56 -2.17
N GLY A 324 0.67 27.70 -1.86
CA GLY A 324 -0.76 27.89 -1.95
C GLY A 324 -1.18 29.19 -1.27
N GLN A 325 -2.47 29.44 -1.29
CA GLN A 325 -3.09 30.62 -0.71
C GLN A 325 -4.35 30.29 0.10
N THR A 326 -4.62 31.13 1.08
CA THR A 326 -5.86 31.15 1.85
C THR A 326 -6.98 31.90 1.08
N ALA A 327 -8.22 31.81 1.58
CA ALA A 327 -9.37 32.51 0.99
C ALA A 327 -9.21 34.04 0.95
N ASP A 328 -8.44 34.62 1.88
CA ASP A 328 -8.09 36.06 1.91
C ASP A 328 -6.84 36.41 1.08
N LYS A 329 -6.39 35.49 0.20
CA LYS A 329 -5.25 35.66 -0.73
C LYS A 329 -3.90 35.91 -0.03
N LYS A 330 -3.71 35.33 1.16
CA LYS A 330 -2.41 35.27 1.83
C LYS A 330 -1.76 33.92 1.57
N ASN A 331 -0.44 33.83 1.75
CA ASN A 331 0.27 32.55 1.65
C ASN A 331 -0.32 31.53 2.64
N TRP A 332 -0.51 30.30 2.16
CA TRP A 332 -0.85 29.17 3.03
C TRP A 332 0.24 28.98 4.09
N ARG A 333 -0.17 28.68 5.33
CA ARG A 333 0.70 28.31 6.44
C ARG A 333 0.00 27.31 7.35
N PRO A 334 0.73 26.51 8.15
CA PRO A 334 0.13 25.54 9.05
C PRO A 334 -0.65 26.16 10.24
N ASP A 335 -0.64 27.50 10.39
CA ASP A 335 -1.29 28.23 11.47
C ASP A 335 -2.55 29.01 11.03
N VAL A 336 -2.99 28.83 9.77
CA VAL A 336 -4.19 29.49 9.23
C VAL A 336 -5.47 28.73 9.58
N ALA A 337 -6.61 29.38 9.42
CA ALA A 337 -7.90 28.71 9.43
C ALA A 337 -8.30 28.32 8.00
N LEU A 338 -8.59 27.04 7.80
CA LEU A 338 -9.27 26.53 6.62
C LEU A 338 -10.77 26.79 6.74
N VAL A 339 -11.42 27.14 5.64
CA VAL A 339 -12.88 27.34 5.61
C VAL A 339 -13.49 26.17 4.85
N GLY A 340 -14.33 25.38 5.52
CA GLY A 340 -15.10 24.32 4.87
C GLY A 340 -16.23 24.88 4.01
N GLU A 341 -16.87 24.03 3.20
CA GLU A 341 -18.01 24.43 2.35
C GLU A 341 -19.18 25.03 3.15
N ASN A 342 -19.34 24.61 4.41
CA ASN A 342 -20.37 25.11 5.32
C ASN A 342 -20.01 26.46 5.96
N GLY A 343 -18.83 27.01 5.69
CA GLY A 343 -18.35 28.27 6.26
C GLY A 343 -17.68 28.15 7.64
N ASP A 344 -17.64 26.95 8.22
CA ASP A 344 -16.97 26.71 9.50
C ASP A 344 -15.44 26.76 9.35
N GLY A 345 -14.79 27.51 10.23
CA GLY A 345 -13.33 27.63 10.29
C GLY A 345 -12.70 26.48 11.06
N LEU A 346 -11.83 25.71 10.42
CA LEU A 346 -11.02 24.66 11.03
C LEU A 346 -9.54 25.09 11.05
N ALA A 347 -8.86 24.96 12.18
CA ALA A 347 -7.43 25.23 12.24
C ALA A 347 -6.66 24.25 11.32
N GLU A 348 -5.83 24.80 10.43
CA GLU A 348 -4.81 24.04 9.71
C GLU A 348 -3.75 23.53 10.70
N ARG A 349 -2.89 22.63 10.23
CA ARG A 349 -1.90 21.97 11.06
C ARG A 349 -0.64 21.59 10.29
N ASP A 350 0.45 21.52 11.04
CA ASP A 350 1.67 20.87 10.61
C ASP A 350 1.58 19.35 10.87
N ASN A 351 1.62 18.58 9.79
CA ASN A 351 1.56 17.12 9.83
C ASN A 351 2.94 16.44 9.72
N HIS A 352 4.04 17.19 9.78
CA HIS A 352 5.37 16.60 9.78
C HIS A 352 5.60 15.72 11.03
N GLY A 353 6.38 14.66 10.85
CA GLY A 353 6.69 13.65 11.87
C GLY A 353 5.56 12.66 12.19
N ARG A 354 4.51 12.58 11.36
CA ARG A 354 3.33 11.76 11.66
C ARG A 354 3.31 10.44 10.89
N THR A 355 2.83 9.40 11.57
CA THR A 355 2.51 8.09 10.99
C THR A 355 1.01 7.86 11.08
N TYR A 356 0.38 7.52 9.96
CA TYR A 356 -1.05 7.24 9.86
C TYR A 356 -1.30 5.76 9.56
N ILE A 357 -2.15 5.12 10.36
CA ILE A 357 -2.69 3.78 10.09
C ILE A 357 -4.12 3.95 9.57
N TYR A 358 -4.34 3.61 8.31
CA TYR A 358 -5.68 3.56 7.73
C TYR A 358 -6.10 2.11 7.56
N PHE A 359 -7.25 1.78 8.13
CA PHE A 359 -7.73 0.40 8.19
C PHE A 359 -9.19 0.29 7.81
N CYS A 360 -9.57 -0.92 7.40
CA CYS A 360 -10.90 -1.24 6.90
C CYS A 360 -11.38 -2.56 7.54
N PRO A 361 -12.47 -2.54 8.33
CA PRO A 361 -13.04 -3.76 8.91
C PRO A 361 -13.56 -4.77 7.87
N HIS A 362 -13.86 -4.28 6.66
CA HIS A 362 -14.37 -5.09 5.54
C HIS A 362 -13.27 -5.74 4.72
N ASP A 363 -12.00 -5.38 4.97
CA ASP A 363 -10.85 -5.98 4.29
C ASP A 363 -10.71 -7.46 4.65
N ARG A 364 -11.24 -8.33 3.77
CA ARG A 364 -11.24 -9.78 3.97
C ARG A 364 -9.82 -10.34 3.94
N VAL A 365 -8.94 -9.83 3.09
CA VAL A 365 -7.55 -10.34 3.04
C VAL A 365 -6.89 -10.12 4.40
N MET A 366 -6.92 -8.90 4.91
CA MET A 366 -6.27 -8.53 6.16
C MET A 366 -6.99 -9.08 7.41
N GLY A 367 -8.30 -9.28 7.33
CA GLY A 367 -9.13 -9.86 8.40
C GLY A 367 -9.09 -11.38 8.49
N SER A 368 -8.55 -12.06 7.48
CA SER A 368 -8.35 -13.51 7.52
C SER A 368 -7.50 -13.90 8.74
N ARG A 369 -7.85 -15.04 9.35
CA ARG A 369 -7.20 -15.56 10.56
C ARG A 369 -5.67 -15.56 10.46
N PRO A 370 -5.03 -16.01 9.37
CA PRO A 370 -3.56 -16.00 9.23
C PRO A 370 -2.91 -14.62 9.40
N LEU A 371 -3.62 -13.54 9.10
CA LEU A 371 -3.10 -12.18 9.12
C LEU A 371 -3.58 -11.40 10.36
N ARG A 372 -4.89 -11.10 10.46
CA ARG A 372 -5.48 -10.26 11.52
C ARG A 372 -4.63 -9.01 11.83
N SER A 373 -4.36 -8.24 10.81
CA SER A 373 -3.35 -7.18 10.84
C SER A 373 -3.89 -5.81 11.28
N ILE A 374 -2.98 -4.84 11.49
CA ILE A 374 -3.35 -3.45 11.75
C ILE A 374 -4.12 -2.81 10.58
N GLY A 375 -4.01 -3.36 9.37
CA GLY A 375 -4.77 -2.92 8.20
C GLY A 375 -6.26 -3.28 8.24
N TRP A 376 -6.63 -4.28 9.04
CA TRP A 376 -8.02 -4.68 9.25
C TRP A 376 -8.62 -4.02 10.48
N GLN A 377 -7.92 -4.07 11.62
CA GLN A 377 -8.45 -3.66 12.92
C GLN A 377 -7.81 -2.41 13.53
N GLY A 378 -6.82 -1.81 12.86
CA GLY A 378 -6.04 -0.72 13.43
C GLY A 378 -5.34 -1.16 14.71
N LEU A 379 -5.36 -0.28 15.71
CA LEU A 379 -4.93 -0.52 17.07
C LEU A 379 -6.17 -0.56 17.98
N PRO A 380 -6.71 -1.77 18.28
CA PRO A 380 -7.94 -1.91 19.03
C PRO A 380 -7.79 -1.48 20.49
N ASN A 381 -8.89 -0.99 21.06
CA ASN A 381 -9.01 -0.83 22.50
C ASN A 381 -8.99 -2.20 23.18
N ASP A 382 -8.58 -2.25 24.45
CA ASP A 382 -8.68 -3.48 25.22
C ASP A 382 -10.13 -3.79 25.66
N SER A 383 -10.32 -4.95 26.30
CA SER A 383 -11.64 -5.39 26.80
C SER A 383 -12.29 -4.45 27.83
N GLN A 384 -11.54 -3.50 28.39
CA GLN A 384 -12.04 -2.47 29.31
C GLN A 384 -12.29 -1.13 28.60
N GLY A 385 -12.15 -1.09 27.28
CA GLY A 385 -12.31 0.11 26.46
C GLY A 385 -11.13 1.07 26.54
N GLN A 386 -9.96 0.64 27.04
CA GLN A 386 -8.78 1.51 27.10
C GLN A 386 -8.05 1.55 25.75
N PRO A 387 -7.60 2.73 25.30
CA PRO A 387 -6.84 2.85 24.07
C PRO A 387 -5.54 2.04 24.08
N HIS A 388 -5.22 1.49 22.91
CA HIS A 388 -4.01 0.71 22.68
C HIS A 388 -2.75 1.45 23.17
N PRO A 389 -1.82 0.77 23.88
CA PRO A 389 -0.64 1.42 24.47
C PRO A 389 0.24 2.22 23.49
N LEU A 390 0.35 1.77 22.24
CA LEU A 390 1.11 2.51 21.21
C LEU A 390 0.52 3.88 20.89
N LEU A 391 -0.81 4.04 20.90
CA LEU A 391 -1.44 5.35 20.68
C LEU A 391 -1.15 6.31 21.84
N LYS A 392 -1.08 5.79 23.06
CA LYS A 392 -0.71 6.56 24.26
C LYS A 392 0.77 6.94 24.24
N LYS A 393 1.65 6.00 23.88
CA LYS A 393 3.10 6.22 23.81
C LYS A 393 3.47 7.27 22.76
N HIS A 394 2.82 7.21 21.60
CA HIS A 394 3.13 8.04 20.43
C HIS A 394 2.10 9.14 20.20
N GLN A 395 1.52 9.67 21.27
CA GLN A 395 0.55 10.75 21.19
C GLN A 395 1.14 11.95 20.45
N GLY A 396 0.44 12.41 19.40
CA GLY A 396 0.88 13.50 18.53
C GLY A 396 1.71 13.06 17.31
N TYR A 397 2.10 11.78 17.22
CA TYR A 397 2.89 11.24 16.11
C TYR A 397 2.29 9.99 15.46
N LEU A 398 1.43 9.25 16.16
CA LEU A 398 0.71 8.10 15.63
C LEU A 398 -0.79 8.39 15.58
N PHE A 399 -1.38 8.24 14.41
CA PHE A 399 -2.79 8.50 14.16
C PHE A 399 -3.43 7.32 13.42
N GLN A 400 -4.71 7.08 13.65
CA GLN A 400 -5.45 6.09 12.90
C GLN A 400 -6.83 6.58 12.47
N ARG A 401 -7.27 6.12 11.30
CA ARG A 401 -8.63 6.31 10.75
C ARG A 401 -9.18 4.98 10.27
N MET A 402 -10.49 4.84 10.39
CA MET A 402 -11.25 3.69 9.92
C MET A 402 -12.16 4.13 8.80
N LEU A 403 -12.17 3.36 7.70
CA LEU A 403 -13.19 3.48 6.67
C LEU A 403 -14.05 2.21 6.72
N ALA A 404 -15.33 2.38 7.02
CA ALA A 404 -16.24 1.27 7.22
C ALA A 404 -17.67 1.66 6.87
N ARG A 405 -18.48 0.66 6.53
CA ARG A 405 -19.93 0.78 6.41
C ARG A 405 -20.55 1.66 7.48
N SER A 406 -21.38 2.60 7.03
CA SER A 406 -22.20 3.48 7.88
C SER A 406 -21.45 4.14 9.03
N THR A 407 -20.14 4.35 8.89
CA THR A 407 -19.28 4.95 9.92
C THR A 407 -18.59 6.17 9.31
N PRO A 408 -18.79 7.38 9.84
CA PRO A 408 -18.20 8.57 9.25
C PRO A 408 -16.68 8.54 9.37
N CYS A 409 -15.99 9.16 8.40
CA CYS A 409 -14.53 9.22 8.37
C CYS A 409 -14.07 10.67 8.23
N GLY A 410 -13.17 11.11 9.11
CA GLY A 410 -12.68 12.49 9.13
C GLY A 410 -13.39 13.41 10.13
N GLU A 411 -14.32 12.90 10.94
CA GLU A 411 -14.97 13.67 12.01
C GLU A 411 -14.06 13.87 13.23
N THR A 412 -14.61 14.50 14.28
CA THR A 412 -13.92 14.68 15.57
C THR A 412 -13.46 13.33 16.13
N PRO A 413 -12.26 13.24 16.73
CA PRO A 413 -11.77 12.01 17.35
C PRO A 413 -12.79 11.34 18.27
N ASN A 414 -12.91 10.01 18.16
CA ASN A 414 -13.82 9.22 18.97
C ASN A 414 -13.05 8.05 19.63
N PRO A 415 -12.95 8.00 20.98
CA PRO A 415 -12.20 6.98 21.70
C PRO A 415 -12.82 5.59 21.67
N VAL A 416 -14.09 5.46 21.31
CA VAL A 416 -14.87 4.21 21.39
C VAL A 416 -15.63 3.94 20.10
N THR A 417 -15.01 4.21 18.95
CA THR A 417 -15.62 3.93 17.65
C THR A 417 -15.95 2.44 17.54
N PRO A 418 -17.20 2.06 17.19
CA PRO A 418 -17.58 0.66 17.05
C PRO A 418 -16.79 -0.04 15.95
N PHE A 419 -16.26 -1.23 16.23
CA PHE A 419 -15.57 -2.07 15.25
C PHE A 419 -16.32 -3.37 14.99
N ALA A 420 -16.59 -4.16 16.04
CA ALA A 420 -17.24 -5.46 15.89
C ALA A 420 -18.74 -5.36 15.57
N LYS A 421 -19.41 -4.31 16.06
CA LYS A 421 -20.83 -4.02 15.83
C LYS A 421 -20.94 -2.67 15.14
N LEU A 422 -20.89 -2.69 13.82
CA LEU A 422 -21.01 -1.47 13.02
C LEU A 422 -22.41 -0.84 13.17
N PRO A 423 -22.56 0.47 12.94
CA PRO A 423 -23.82 1.19 13.19
C PRO A 423 -25.03 0.74 12.35
N ASP A 424 -24.80 -0.01 11.27
CA ASP A 424 -25.82 -0.47 10.35
C ASP A 424 -26.64 -1.67 10.86
N GLY A 425 -26.22 -2.31 11.95
CA GLY A 425 -26.85 -3.52 12.49
C GLY A 425 -26.71 -4.76 11.60
N LYS A 426 -25.91 -4.69 10.53
CA LYS A 426 -25.62 -5.83 9.65
C LYS A 426 -24.60 -6.78 10.33
N PRO A 427 -24.56 -8.06 9.93
CA PRO A 427 -23.46 -8.94 10.29
C PRO A 427 -22.08 -8.33 9.96
N PHE A 428 -21.05 -8.70 10.73
CA PHE A 428 -19.69 -8.22 10.49
C PHE A 428 -19.20 -8.64 9.10
N TRP A 429 -19.24 -9.94 8.81
CA TRP A 429 -19.08 -10.47 7.46
C TRP A 429 -20.44 -10.52 6.76
N ASP A 430 -20.52 -9.90 5.58
CA ASP A 430 -21.71 -9.73 4.75
C ASP A 430 -22.33 -11.05 4.26
N ASP A 431 -21.57 -12.15 4.24
CA ASP A 431 -21.99 -13.48 3.81
C ASP A 431 -22.59 -14.36 4.92
N LYS A 432 -22.79 -13.82 6.12
CA LYS A 432 -23.37 -14.57 7.24
C LYS A 432 -24.80 -15.05 6.93
N GLY A 433 -24.99 -16.37 6.95
CA GLY A 433 -26.27 -17.02 6.64
C GLY A 433 -26.47 -17.36 5.15
N ASP A 434 -25.51 -17.04 4.28
CA ASP A 434 -25.54 -17.39 2.86
C ASP A 434 -25.12 -18.85 2.59
N LYS A 435 -25.54 -19.42 1.45
CA LYS A 435 -25.13 -20.78 1.01
C LYS A 435 -23.62 -20.93 0.81
N TYR A 436 -22.92 -19.83 0.52
CA TYR A 436 -21.48 -19.76 0.31
C TYR A 436 -20.78 -18.99 1.44
N GLN A 437 -21.39 -18.93 2.64
CA GLN A 437 -20.79 -18.28 3.80
C GLN A 437 -19.36 -18.79 4.06
N SER A 438 -18.45 -17.84 4.26
CA SER A 438 -17.06 -18.09 4.65
C SER A 438 -16.99 -18.77 6.02
N SER A 439 -16.01 -19.66 6.21
CA SER A 439 -15.89 -20.38 7.47
C SER A 439 -15.44 -19.45 8.59
N SER A 440 -15.96 -19.70 9.79
CA SER A 440 -15.49 -19.05 11.02
C SER A 440 -14.06 -19.44 11.40
N PHE A 441 -13.47 -20.44 10.74
CA PHE A 441 -12.06 -20.79 10.93
C PHE A 441 -11.15 -19.81 10.19
N THR A 442 -11.46 -19.51 8.92
CA THR A 442 -10.66 -18.61 8.07
C THR A 442 -11.02 -17.16 8.32
N TYR A 443 -12.31 -16.86 8.52
CA TYR A 443 -12.84 -15.52 8.75
C TYR A 443 -13.60 -15.42 10.08
N PRO A 444 -12.91 -15.58 11.22
CA PRO A 444 -13.53 -15.46 12.54
C PRO A 444 -13.98 -14.01 12.84
N ASP A 445 -15.23 -13.85 13.28
CA ASP A 445 -15.77 -12.59 13.79
C ASP A 445 -14.84 -11.98 14.88
N PRO A 446 -14.71 -10.65 14.94
CA PRO A 446 -14.02 -9.99 16.05
C PRO A 446 -14.80 -10.15 17.38
N PRO A 447 -14.13 -10.04 18.54
CA PRO A 447 -14.82 -10.00 19.83
C PRO A 447 -15.90 -8.91 19.87
N GLU A 448 -17.09 -9.24 20.38
CA GLU A 448 -18.25 -8.31 20.35
C GLU A 448 -18.03 -6.97 21.05
N TRP A 449 -17.09 -6.91 22.00
CA TRP A 449 -16.74 -5.71 22.75
C TRP A 449 -15.73 -4.80 22.02
N GLN A 450 -15.15 -5.26 20.90
CA GLN A 450 -14.05 -4.57 20.24
C GLN A 450 -14.49 -3.20 19.71
N THR A 451 -13.77 -2.17 20.16
CA THR A 451 -13.85 -0.78 19.69
C THR A 451 -12.45 -0.27 19.37
N VAL A 452 -12.36 0.84 18.66
CA VAL A 452 -11.10 1.46 18.25
C VAL A 452 -11.10 2.95 18.61
N PHE A 453 -9.98 3.48 19.10
CA PHE A 453 -9.80 4.92 19.26
C PHE A 453 -9.40 5.56 17.94
N ILE A 454 -10.32 6.23 17.26
CA ILE A 454 -10.00 7.09 16.12
C ILE A 454 -9.50 8.42 16.67
N ASN A 455 -8.17 8.62 16.62
CA ASN A 455 -7.50 9.77 17.22
C ASN A 455 -7.05 10.83 16.22
N ALA A 456 -7.16 10.56 14.92
CA ALA A 456 -6.83 11.52 13.87
C ALA A 456 -7.83 12.68 13.87
N GLU A 457 -7.32 13.90 13.69
CA GLU A 457 -8.12 15.12 13.83
C GLU A 457 -9.22 15.25 12.77
N MET A 458 -10.22 16.08 13.06
CA MET A 458 -11.28 16.41 12.11
C MET A 458 -10.69 17.05 10.84
N VAL A 459 -11.23 16.72 9.67
CA VAL A 459 -10.93 17.38 8.38
C VAL A 459 -12.06 18.35 8.02
N PRO A 460 -11.85 19.34 7.12
CA PRO A 460 -12.89 20.32 6.81
C PRO A 460 -14.18 19.74 6.25
N GLU A 461 -14.08 18.62 5.52
CA GLU A 461 -15.22 17.91 4.92
C GLU A 461 -15.14 16.41 5.22
N PRO A 462 -15.60 15.98 6.40
CA PRO A 462 -15.68 14.57 6.73
C PRO A 462 -16.57 13.81 5.72
N ILE A 463 -16.29 12.53 5.52
CA ILE A 463 -17.18 11.63 4.80
C ILE A 463 -18.29 11.22 5.74
N GLU A 464 -19.52 11.59 5.37
CA GLU A 464 -20.72 11.27 6.13
C GLU A 464 -21.00 9.75 6.12
N ALA A 465 -21.53 9.24 7.24
CA ALA A 465 -21.92 7.84 7.39
C ALA A 465 -22.83 7.34 6.26
N ALA A 466 -23.77 8.17 5.81
CA ALA A 466 -24.72 7.82 4.74
C ALA A 466 -24.02 7.52 3.39
N LYS A 467 -22.91 8.21 3.09
CA LYS A 467 -22.11 7.96 1.86
C LYS A 467 -21.30 6.67 1.93
N LEU A 468 -21.23 6.07 3.11
CA LEU A 468 -20.53 4.82 3.39
C LEU A 468 -21.53 3.68 3.69
N ALA A 469 -22.83 3.86 3.50
CA ALA A 469 -23.81 2.81 3.80
C ALA A 469 -23.58 1.52 2.97
N ASP A 470 -23.21 1.69 1.70
CA ASP A 470 -22.94 0.64 0.71
C ASP A 470 -21.44 0.58 0.39
N PHE A 471 -20.60 0.72 1.42
CA PHE A 471 -19.15 0.80 1.26
C PHE A 471 -18.51 -0.55 0.90
N ASP A 472 -18.98 -1.66 1.47
CA ASP A 472 -18.43 -3.00 1.22
C ASP A 472 -19.19 -3.70 0.10
N GLU A 473 -18.46 -4.40 -0.76
CA GLU A 473 -19.04 -5.17 -1.86
C GLU A 473 -19.29 -6.62 -1.43
N SER A 474 -20.34 -7.24 -1.99
CA SER A 474 -20.74 -8.60 -1.62
C SER A 474 -21.05 -9.46 -2.84
N ARG A 475 -20.69 -10.75 -2.77
CA ARG A 475 -21.18 -11.75 -3.73
C ARG A 475 -22.54 -12.34 -3.36
N VAL A 476 -23.10 -12.00 -2.19
CA VAL A 476 -24.33 -12.64 -1.71
C VAL A 476 -25.45 -12.38 -2.71
N GLY A 477 -26.06 -13.46 -3.21
CA GLY A 477 -27.07 -13.41 -4.26
C GLY A 477 -26.53 -13.34 -5.70
N ALA A 478 -25.22 -13.19 -5.88
CA ALA A 478 -24.56 -13.33 -7.18
C ALA A 478 -24.30 -14.81 -7.49
N GLU A 479 -24.62 -15.22 -8.72
CA GLU A 479 -24.34 -16.56 -9.21
C GLU A 479 -24.02 -16.51 -10.70
N HIS A 480 -23.18 -17.42 -11.17
CA HIS A 480 -22.94 -17.59 -12.59
C HIS A 480 -24.25 -18.05 -13.25
N ASP A 481 -24.95 -17.10 -13.88
CA ASP A 481 -26.16 -17.33 -14.67
C ASP A 481 -25.83 -17.45 -16.17
N ASP A 482 -26.86 -17.69 -16.99
CA ASP A 482 -26.70 -17.79 -18.45
C ASP A 482 -26.17 -16.50 -19.12
N ARG A 483 -26.14 -15.38 -18.38
CA ARG A 483 -25.63 -14.10 -18.89
C ARG A 483 -24.13 -13.93 -18.66
N GLU A 484 -23.49 -14.82 -17.88
CA GLU A 484 -22.04 -14.83 -17.64
C GLU A 484 -21.52 -13.48 -17.09
N ILE A 485 -22.21 -12.93 -16.08
CA ILE A 485 -21.94 -11.57 -15.57
C ILE A 485 -21.08 -11.50 -14.31
N ASP A 486 -21.03 -12.56 -13.49
CA ASP A 486 -20.49 -12.51 -12.12
C ASP A 486 -19.26 -13.42 -11.91
N GLY A 487 -18.92 -14.27 -12.88
CA GLY A 487 -17.77 -15.16 -12.78
C GLY A 487 -16.45 -14.40 -12.81
N TRP A 488 -15.45 -14.90 -12.06
CA TRP A 488 -14.10 -14.33 -11.92
C TRP A 488 -13.43 -14.04 -13.26
N GLY A 489 -13.53 -14.96 -14.23
CA GLY A 489 -12.89 -14.83 -15.54
C GLY A 489 -13.75 -14.18 -16.63
N GLU A 490 -14.96 -13.74 -16.28
CA GLU A 490 -15.99 -13.34 -17.24
C GLU A 490 -15.94 -11.86 -17.58
N ILE A 491 -16.42 -11.52 -18.77
CA ILE A 491 -16.55 -10.14 -19.23
C ILE A 491 -17.95 -9.68 -18.90
N ASN A 492 -18.04 -8.72 -17.99
CA ASN A 492 -19.31 -8.09 -17.67
C ASN A 492 -19.86 -7.39 -18.94
N PRO A 493 -21.03 -7.79 -19.46
CA PRO A 493 -21.57 -7.26 -20.72
C PRO A 493 -21.81 -5.74 -20.68
N ASP A 494 -22.12 -5.21 -19.50
CA ASP A 494 -22.44 -3.80 -19.30
C ASP A 494 -21.15 -2.96 -19.23
N LYS A 495 -20.13 -3.45 -18.51
CA LYS A 495 -18.83 -2.77 -18.37
C LYS A 495 -17.90 -3.01 -19.56
N LYS A 496 -18.14 -4.07 -20.35
CA LYS A 496 -17.27 -4.56 -21.43
C LYS A 496 -15.83 -4.82 -21.00
N SER A 497 -15.64 -5.15 -19.72
CA SER A 497 -14.34 -5.48 -19.10
C SER A 497 -14.49 -6.76 -18.30
N LYS A 498 -13.37 -7.44 -18.00
CA LYS A 498 -13.39 -8.57 -17.07
C LYS A 498 -13.81 -8.11 -15.68
N ASN A 499 -14.49 -8.98 -14.95
CA ASN A 499 -14.82 -8.76 -13.54
C ASN A 499 -13.56 -8.64 -12.68
N ASP A 500 -12.52 -9.39 -13.04
CA ASP A 500 -11.21 -9.34 -12.41
C ASP A 500 -10.11 -9.43 -13.48
N ASN A 501 -9.19 -8.47 -13.47
CA ASN A 501 -8.11 -8.40 -14.45
C ASN A 501 -6.92 -9.34 -14.13
N THR A 502 -6.98 -10.09 -13.03
CA THR A 502 -5.96 -11.06 -12.65
C THR A 502 -6.18 -12.42 -13.27
N TYR A 503 -7.41 -12.80 -13.63
CA TYR A 503 -7.78 -14.14 -14.12
C TYR A 503 -6.83 -14.68 -15.20
N ASP A 504 -6.53 -13.86 -16.21
CA ASP A 504 -5.70 -14.25 -17.36
C ASP A 504 -4.27 -14.61 -16.98
N ASN A 505 -3.75 -13.98 -15.93
CA ASN A 505 -2.42 -14.25 -15.42
C ASN A 505 -2.37 -15.53 -14.57
N TYR A 506 -3.53 -16.04 -14.16
CA TYR A 506 -3.67 -17.14 -13.21
C TYR A 506 -4.19 -18.44 -13.82
N ILE A 507 -5.06 -18.39 -14.83
CA ILE A 507 -5.68 -19.58 -15.45
C ILE A 507 -4.66 -20.68 -15.82
N ASN A 508 -3.47 -20.26 -16.27
CA ASN A 508 -2.39 -21.17 -16.67
C ASN A 508 -1.67 -21.85 -15.51
N LEU A 509 -1.80 -21.29 -14.30
CA LEU A 509 -1.12 -21.74 -13.10
C LEU A 509 -1.91 -22.83 -12.37
N TYR A 510 -3.23 -22.89 -12.59
CA TYR A 510 -4.08 -23.89 -11.94
C TYR A 510 -3.83 -25.28 -12.54
N PRO A 511 -3.65 -26.30 -11.68
CA PRO A 511 -3.44 -27.68 -12.13
C PRO A 511 -4.73 -28.26 -12.72
N ASP A 512 -4.56 -29.17 -13.67
CA ASP A 512 -5.66 -29.90 -14.29
C ASP A 512 -6.27 -30.93 -13.31
N GLN A 513 -7.59 -30.95 -13.23
CA GLN A 513 -8.37 -31.92 -12.44
C GLN A 513 -8.64 -33.23 -13.19
N ASP A 514 -8.87 -34.29 -12.42
CA ASP A 514 -9.34 -35.57 -12.96
C ASP A 514 -10.87 -35.56 -13.08
N ILE A 515 -11.38 -35.69 -14.30
CA ILE A 515 -12.80 -35.81 -14.61
C ILE A 515 -13.17 -37.29 -14.64
N VAL A 516 -14.21 -37.66 -13.88
CA VAL A 516 -14.79 -39.00 -13.91
C VAL A 516 -15.57 -39.19 -15.20
N THR A 517 -15.11 -40.11 -16.05
CA THR A 517 -15.75 -40.43 -17.34
C THR A 517 -16.63 -41.68 -17.28
N GLY A 518 -16.57 -42.41 -16.18
CA GLY A 518 -17.40 -43.59 -15.92
C GLY A 518 -16.90 -44.37 -14.72
N PHE A 519 -17.47 -45.55 -14.51
CA PHE A 519 -17.06 -46.46 -13.46
C PHE A 519 -16.75 -47.84 -14.04
N LYS A 520 -15.64 -48.42 -13.62
CA LYS A 520 -15.25 -49.79 -14.00
C LYS A 520 -15.50 -50.72 -12.82
N ASN A 521 -16.21 -51.82 -13.05
CA ASN A 521 -16.30 -52.90 -12.06
C ASN A 521 -14.95 -53.64 -11.99
N THR A 522 -14.34 -53.67 -10.81
CA THR A 522 -13.11 -54.40 -10.49
C THR A 522 -13.36 -55.62 -9.59
N GLY A 523 -14.62 -55.83 -9.21
CA GLY A 523 -15.07 -57.00 -8.44
C GLY A 523 -15.69 -58.07 -9.34
N THR A 524 -16.29 -59.08 -8.72
CA THR A 524 -17.03 -60.14 -9.44
C THR A 524 -18.47 -59.69 -9.73
N GLU A 525 -19.22 -60.49 -10.50
CA GLU A 525 -20.66 -60.24 -10.69
C GLU A 525 -21.46 -60.31 -9.38
N SER A 526 -21.03 -61.16 -8.44
CA SER A 526 -21.67 -61.32 -7.13
C SER A 526 -21.25 -60.25 -6.10
N GLU A 527 -20.08 -59.63 -6.28
CA GLU A 527 -19.55 -58.58 -5.41
C GLU A 527 -18.91 -57.46 -6.26
N PRO A 528 -19.72 -56.58 -6.88
CA PRO A 528 -19.20 -55.52 -7.73
C PRO A 528 -18.44 -54.47 -6.92
N ARG A 529 -17.25 -54.10 -7.40
CA ARG A 529 -16.43 -53.00 -6.85
C ARG A 529 -16.21 -51.95 -7.93
N MET A 530 -17.06 -50.93 -7.93
CA MET A 530 -16.98 -49.83 -8.88
C MET A 530 -15.85 -48.88 -8.51
N VAL A 531 -14.90 -48.70 -9.43
CA VAL A 531 -13.81 -47.72 -9.30
C VAL A 531 -14.00 -46.67 -10.38
N PRO A 532 -13.91 -45.36 -10.06
CA PRO A 532 -14.03 -44.31 -11.05
C PRO A 532 -12.91 -44.42 -12.09
N VAL A 533 -13.29 -44.34 -13.37
CA VAL A 533 -12.35 -44.14 -14.48
C VAL A 533 -12.26 -42.64 -14.71
N THR A 534 -11.03 -42.12 -14.71
CA THR A 534 -10.79 -40.69 -14.86
C THR A 534 -9.95 -40.37 -16.08
N ARG A 535 -10.11 -39.16 -16.61
CA ARG A 535 -9.16 -38.51 -17.53
C ARG A 535 -8.80 -37.13 -16.99
N LYS A 536 -7.72 -36.54 -17.48
CA LYS A 536 -7.44 -35.12 -17.23
C LYS A 536 -8.46 -34.24 -17.96
N GLU A 537 -8.89 -33.17 -17.29
CA GLU A 537 -9.69 -32.12 -17.93
C GLU A 537 -8.92 -31.47 -19.09
N THR A 538 -9.64 -30.99 -20.10
CA THR A 538 -9.04 -30.16 -21.15
C THR A 538 -8.86 -28.72 -20.65
N PHE A 539 -8.12 -27.90 -21.40
CA PHE A 539 -7.96 -26.49 -21.05
C PHE A 539 -9.31 -25.75 -21.05
N GLU A 540 -10.19 -26.05 -22.00
CA GLU A 540 -11.52 -25.45 -22.10
C GLU A 540 -12.40 -25.82 -20.90
N GLU A 541 -12.31 -27.08 -20.44
CA GLU A 541 -13.01 -27.53 -19.23
C GLU A 541 -12.47 -26.84 -17.97
N LYS A 542 -11.15 -26.66 -17.88
CA LYS A 542 -10.50 -25.90 -16.80
C LYS A 542 -10.91 -24.43 -16.82
N ASP A 543 -10.87 -23.81 -17.99
CA ASP A 543 -11.27 -22.42 -18.19
C ASP A 543 -12.71 -22.21 -17.73
N LEU A 544 -13.65 -23.05 -18.20
CA LEU A 544 -15.04 -23.01 -17.77
C LEU A 544 -15.17 -23.19 -16.24
N ARG A 545 -14.47 -24.17 -15.67
CA ARG A 545 -14.52 -24.43 -14.22
C ARG A 545 -14.00 -23.27 -13.37
N LEU A 546 -13.01 -22.51 -13.84
CA LEU A 546 -12.40 -21.41 -13.10
C LEU A 546 -13.10 -20.08 -13.35
N ARG A 547 -13.44 -19.77 -14.62
CA ARG A 547 -14.07 -18.49 -14.99
C ARG A 547 -15.44 -18.31 -14.33
N THR A 548 -16.18 -19.40 -14.11
CA THR A 548 -17.53 -19.39 -13.52
C THR A 548 -17.54 -19.26 -11.99
N TYR A 549 -16.37 -19.25 -11.34
CA TYR A 549 -16.30 -19.05 -9.89
C TYR A 549 -16.65 -17.60 -9.53
N VAL A 550 -17.69 -17.40 -8.71
CA VAL A 550 -18.06 -16.06 -8.21
C VAL A 550 -17.23 -15.73 -6.97
N SER A 551 -16.23 -14.87 -7.16
CA SER A 551 -15.32 -14.43 -6.09
C SER A 551 -16.03 -13.54 -5.08
N GLN A 552 -15.63 -13.66 -3.80
CA GLN A 552 -16.04 -12.69 -2.79
C GLN A 552 -15.17 -11.43 -2.94
N PRO A 553 -15.77 -10.24 -3.10
CA PRO A 553 -15.02 -8.99 -3.08
C PRO A 553 -14.17 -8.87 -1.82
N THR A 554 -12.97 -8.32 -1.96
CA THR A 554 -11.98 -8.35 -0.88
C THR A 554 -11.99 -7.10 -0.03
N ASP A 555 -12.54 -6.02 -0.57
CA ASP A 555 -12.42 -4.63 -0.12
C ASP A 555 -11.00 -4.14 0.17
N HIS A 556 -9.97 -4.89 -0.25
CA HIS A 556 -8.59 -4.69 0.16
C HIS A 556 -7.99 -3.39 -0.40
N SER A 557 -8.29 -3.06 -1.66
CA SER A 557 -7.81 -1.86 -2.35
C SER A 557 -8.80 -0.69 -2.29
N THR A 558 -9.88 -0.80 -1.52
CA THR A 558 -10.93 0.23 -1.45
C THR A 558 -10.40 1.56 -0.92
N LEU A 559 -9.58 1.55 0.15
CA LEU A 559 -9.00 2.76 0.74
C LEU A 559 -8.26 3.63 -0.30
N PRO A 560 -7.22 3.14 -1.00
CA PRO A 560 -6.49 3.96 -1.97
C PRO A 560 -7.30 4.30 -3.24
N MET A 561 -8.33 3.52 -3.57
CA MET A 561 -9.18 3.77 -4.76
C MET A 561 -10.39 4.67 -4.45
N ARG A 562 -10.71 4.91 -3.18
CA ARG A 562 -11.90 5.67 -2.80
C ARG A 562 -11.67 7.16 -2.98
N ALA A 563 -12.41 7.75 -3.92
CA ALA A 563 -12.19 9.12 -4.36
C ALA A 563 -12.38 10.19 -3.28
N ASP A 564 -13.46 10.14 -2.51
CA ASP A 564 -13.73 11.08 -1.43
C ASP A 564 -12.74 10.90 -0.26
N PHE A 565 -12.33 9.67 0.06
CA PHE A 565 -11.27 9.42 1.04
C PHE A 565 -9.95 10.08 0.66
N MET A 566 -9.46 9.85 -0.55
CA MET A 566 -8.18 10.43 -1.00
C MET A 566 -8.23 11.97 -1.06
N SER A 567 -9.33 12.54 -1.56
CA SER A 567 -9.47 14.00 -1.75
C SER A 567 -9.86 14.78 -0.50
N LYS A 568 -10.66 14.19 0.40
CA LYS A 568 -11.19 14.90 1.58
C LYS A 568 -10.48 14.55 2.88
N VAL A 569 -9.87 13.38 2.96
CA VAL A 569 -9.20 12.91 4.19
C VAL A 569 -7.69 12.89 4.01
N VAL A 570 -7.18 12.08 3.08
CA VAL A 570 -5.72 11.89 2.91
C VAL A 570 -5.04 13.20 2.54
N ALA A 571 -5.63 13.99 1.62
CA ALA A 571 -5.09 15.29 1.22
C ALA A 571 -4.90 16.29 2.38
N TYR A 572 -5.69 16.18 3.46
CA TYR A 572 -5.60 17.04 4.65
C TYR A 572 -4.71 16.46 5.76
N ASP A 573 -4.44 15.16 5.73
CA ASP A 573 -3.47 14.51 6.62
C ASP A 573 -2.03 14.61 6.09
N LEU A 574 -1.84 14.92 4.80
CA LEU A 574 -0.52 15.17 4.22
C LEU A 574 0.20 16.34 4.92
N PRO A 575 1.52 16.23 5.19
CA PRO A 575 2.33 17.40 5.50
C PRO A 575 2.53 18.24 4.23
N ILE A 576 2.51 19.56 4.39
CA ILE A 576 2.77 20.52 3.32
C ILE A 576 4.00 21.32 3.73
N GLY A 577 4.98 21.49 2.83
CA GLY A 577 6.18 22.27 3.12
C GLY A 577 6.97 22.65 1.88
N TYR A 578 8.26 22.93 2.05
CA TYR A 578 9.14 23.30 0.93
C TYR A 578 9.28 22.14 -0.07
N CYS A 579 9.52 22.47 -1.34
CA CYS A 579 9.78 21.49 -2.39
C CYS A 579 10.63 22.12 -3.49
N ASP A 580 11.87 22.46 -3.18
CA ASP A 580 12.85 23.07 -4.09
C ASP A 580 13.13 22.15 -5.30
N ALA A 581 13.01 20.83 -5.13
CA ALA A 581 13.12 19.85 -6.22
C ALA A 581 12.12 20.09 -7.36
N THR A 582 11.03 20.83 -7.12
CA THR A 582 10.07 21.21 -8.18
C THR A 582 10.73 21.93 -9.35
N TRP A 583 11.80 22.69 -9.07
CA TRP A 583 12.52 23.51 -10.05
C TRP A 583 13.75 22.82 -10.65
N ASP A 584 13.93 21.53 -10.38
CA ASP A 584 14.95 20.69 -11.02
C ASP A 584 14.26 19.55 -11.77
N LYS A 585 13.95 19.81 -13.03
CA LYS A 585 13.22 18.87 -13.90
C LYS A 585 14.01 17.58 -14.12
N GLU A 586 15.32 17.67 -14.34
CA GLU A 586 16.20 16.51 -14.51
C GLU A 586 16.18 15.61 -13.28
N PHE A 587 16.29 16.19 -12.08
CA PHE A 587 16.25 15.43 -10.84
C PHE A 587 14.91 14.74 -10.62
N MET A 588 13.79 15.44 -10.81
CA MET A 588 12.46 14.83 -10.68
C MET A 588 12.22 13.73 -11.72
N ALA A 589 12.73 13.89 -12.93
CA ALA A 589 12.67 12.85 -13.96
C ALA A 589 13.52 11.62 -13.59
N ASP A 590 14.72 11.83 -13.03
CA ASP A 590 15.58 10.76 -12.52
C ASP A 590 14.93 10.00 -11.36
N LEU A 591 14.31 10.69 -10.39
CA LEU A 591 13.57 10.05 -9.30
C LEU A 591 12.41 9.18 -9.82
N ARG A 592 11.60 9.70 -10.76
CA ARG A 592 10.49 8.95 -11.37
C ARG A 592 10.97 7.72 -12.13
N ARG A 593 12.11 7.82 -12.82
CA ARG A 593 12.74 6.70 -13.53
C ARG A 593 13.22 5.62 -12.55
N LYS A 594 13.89 6.00 -11.47
CA LYS A 594 14.36 5.09 -10.41
C LYS A 594 13.22 4.46 -9.61
N ALA A 595 12.07 5.15 -9.55
CA ALA A 595 10.86 4.65 -8.89
C ALA A 595 10.32 3.40 -9.59
N ASP A 596 10.45 3.31 -10.90
CA ASP A 596 10.04 2.16 -11.68
C ASP A 596 11.23 1.25 -12.03
N TRP A 597 11.31 0.15 -11.31
CA TRP A 597 12.35 -0.86 -11.49
C TRP A 597 12.39 -1.50 -12.87
N THR A 598 11.28 -1.40 -13.61
CA THR A 598 11.17 -1.96 -14.96
C THR A 598 11.78 -1.08 -16.04
N GLN A 599 12.21 0.15 -15.73
CA GLN A 599 12.86 1.07 -16.67
C GLN A 599 14.26 0.62 -17.09
N GLY A 600 14.84 -0.36 -16.39
CA GLY A 600 16.11 -1.00 -16.76
C GLY A 600 17.35 -0.46 -16.06
N GLU A 601 17.20 0.47 -15.11
CA GLU A 601 18.31 0.92 -14.26
C GLU A 601 18.60 -0.03 -13.10
N ASP A 602 17.62 -0.83 -12.68
CA ASP A 602 17.78 -1.84 -11.63
C ASP A 602 18.27 -3.15 -12.25
N PRO A 603 19.54 -3.57 -12.02
CA PRO A 603 20.08 -4.80 -12.60
C PRO A 603 19.28 -6.04 -12.19
N TYR A 604 18.62 -5.99 -11.02
CA TYR A 604 17.79 -7.08 -10.50
C TYR A 604 16.74 -7.55 -11.50
N LEU A 605 16.16 -6.64 -12.29
CA LEU A 605 15.15 -6.99 -13.30
C LEU A 605 15.66 -8.04 -14.30
N PHE A 606 16.93 -7.96 -14.68
CA PHE A 606 17.53 -8.83 -15.70
C PHE A 606 18.26 -10.02 -15.09
N THR A 607 18.82 -9.86 -13.89
CA THR A 607 19.58 -10.93 -13.22
C THR A 607 18.67 -11.87 -12.43
N GLY A 608 17.55 -11.36 -11.90
CA GLY A 608 16.74 -12.03 -10.88
C GLY A 608 17.47 -12.24 -9.55
N ILE A 609 18.58 -11.52 -9.33
CA ILE A 609 19.39 -11.60 -8.11
C ILE A 609 19.27 -10.25 -7.38
N PRO A 610 18.55 -10.20 -6.24
CA PRO A 610 18.41 -8.96 -5.48
C PRO A 610 19.71 -8.59 -4.77
N ASP A 611 19.89 -7.30 -4.46
CA ASP A 611 21.03 -6.84 -3.68
C ASP A 611 21.04 -7.46 -2.28
N ASN A 612 22.24 -7.69 -1.75
CA ASN A 612 22.40 -8.14 -0.38
C ASN A 612 22.26 -6.96 0.58
N VAL A 613 21.03 -6.70 1.02
CA VAL A 613 20.69 -5.62 1.94
C VAL A 613 20.81 -6.11 3.39
N PRO A 614 21.66 -5.51 4.23
CA PRO A 614 21.70 -5.84 5.66
C PRO A 614 20.37 -5.49 6.35
N GLU A 615 19.91 -6.36 7.24
CA GLU A 615 18.72 -6.07 8.05
C GLU A 615 19.06 -5.04 9.15
N PRO A 616 18.32 -3.93 9.25
CA PRO A 616 18.53 -2.92 10.29
C PRO A 616 18.27 -3.43 11.71
N ASP A 617 19.12 -3.05 12.67
CA ASP A 617 19.01 -3.45 14.09
C ASP A 617 17.73 -2.97 14.80
N ILE A 618 17.05 -1.96 14.24
CA ILE A 618 15.77 -1.44 14.75
C ILE A 618 14.62 -2.46 14.57
N ILE A 619 14.80 -3.46 13.71
CA ILE A 619 13.83 -4.54 13.47
C ILE A 619 14.09 -5.65 14.48
N SER A 620 13.11 -5.92 15.33
CA SER A 620 13.25 -6.95 16.37
C SER A 620 13.29 -8.35 15.76
N ARG A 621 14.24 -9.15 16.26
CA ARG A 621 14.37 -10.59 16.01
C ARG A 621 13.91 -11.44 17.19
N GLU A 622 13.35 -10.82 18.24
CA GLU A 622 12.90 -11.57 19.43
C GLU A 622 11.75 -12.49 19.05
N THR A 623 11.96 -13.81 19.12
CA THR A 623 10.94 -14.79 18.78
C THR A 623 10.02 -15.09 19.98
N VAL A 624 8.86 -15.67 19.70
CA VAL A 624 7.96 -16.19 20.75
C VAL A 624 8.68 -17.19 21.66
N THR A 625 9.54 -18.03 21.08
CA THR A 625 10.34 -19.03 21.81
C THR A 625 11.35 -18.36 22.74
N ASP A 626 12.03 -17.31 22.29
CA ASP A 626 12.99 -16.56 23.12
C ASP A 626 12.31 -15.94 24.34
N LYS A 627 11.13 -15.34 24.13
CA LYS A 627 10.33 -14.77 25.21
C LYS A 627 9.87 -15.82 26.21
N PHE A 628 9.32 -16.95 25.74
CA PHE A 628 8.91 -18.06 26.59
C PHE A 628 10.07 -18.58 27.45
N ASN A 629 11.26 -18.75 26.84
CA ASN A 629 12.46 -19.16 27.56
C ASN A 629 12.85 -18.14 28.63
N LYS A 630 12.87 -16.84 28.30
CA LYS A 630 13.20 -15.73 29.22
C LYS A 630 12.26 -15.67 30.43
N GLU A 631 10.96 -15.87 30.23
CA GLU A 631 9.97 -15.92 31.32
C GLU A 631 10.15 -17.16 32.20
N LYS A 632 10.46 -18.32 31.61
CA LYS A 632 10.77 -19.55 32.34
C LYS A 632 11.98 -19.39 33.27
N TYR A 633 13.00 -18.65 32.86
CA TYR A 633 14.18 -18.35 33.70
C TYR A 633 13.89 -17.35 34.83
N LYS A 634 12.84 -16.52 34.74
CA LYS A 634 12.43 -15.59 35.82
C LYS A 634 11.64 -16.27 36.94
N LEU A 635 10.94 -17.37 36.65
CA LEU A 635 10.12 -18.13 37.61
C LEU A 635 10.91 -18.68 38.84
N PRO A 636 12.12 -19.22 38.70
CA PRO A 636 12.96 -19.60 39.84
C PRO A 636 13.40 -18.41 40.70
N MET A 637 13.75 -17.28 40.08
CA MET A 637 14.19 -16.06 40.78
C MET A 637 13.08 -15.45 41.66
N TYR A 638 11.83 -15.50 41.19
CA TYR A 638 10.67 -15.04 41.97
C TYR A 638 10.38 -15.97 43.18
N ARG A 639 10.63 -17.28 43.05
CA ARG A 639 10.48 -18.26 44.13
C ARG A 639 11.58 -18.16 45.19
N SER A 640 12.77 -17.67 44.85
CA SER A 640 13.84 -17.39 45.82
C SER A 640 13.63 -16.07 46.58
N VAL A 641 12.98 -15.06 45.99
CA VAL A 641 12.69 -13.78 46.65
C VAL A 641 11.48 -13.90 47.59
N ASN A 642 10.46 -14.71 47.26
CA ASN A 642 9.31 -14.96 48.14
C ASN A 642 9.56 -16.07 49.19
N LYS A 643 10.80 -16.57 49.31
CA LYS A 643 11.25 -17.48 50.37
C LYS A 643 12.22 -16.81 51.36
N ALA A 644 12.48 -15.52 51.21
CA ALA A 644 13.33 -14.73 52.10
C ALA A 644 12.48 -13.97 53.14
#